data_AF-A0A959BDP7-F1
#
_entry.id   AF-A0A959BDP7-F1
#
_cell.length_a   1.000
_cell.length_b   1.000
_cell.length_c   1.000
_cell.angle_alpha   90.00
_cell.angle_beta   90.00
_cell.angle_gamma   90.00
#
_symmetry.space_group_name_H-M   'P 1'
#
loop_
_entity.id
_entity.type
_entity.pdbx_description
1 polymer ?
#
loop_
_entity_poly.entity_id
_entity_poly.type
_entity_poly.pdbx_seq_one_letter_code
_entity_poly.pdbx_strand_id
1 'polypeptide(L)'
;MGRWKPNALPFQGKLEQSNNSTCTTMPTRRLAAIMFADIAGYTAMMQADEADGLRRLRHFRAILEESVGKHQGKILQHFGDGSLVLFDSAVEAVASAKEMQLTLLKEPKVPLRIGIHIGDIVTEGDYIYGDGVNLASRVESLGIPGSVLITERVIHDLRNHPQFQPVSLGKFEFKNVSEPMEVFALADTGITFPKQSELAERPKVKPSRPRLGRRSISIPRILTALALILFLAAAVFWWRLGNESKIARANIPDQSIAVLPFRDLSPDGGQQYFGDGIAEDILNALAQVKALKVAGRTSSFSFRGSETSMQDIGQKLGVGTVLEGSVRKVDGRLRVTAQLVSTEDGYQLWSQRYDRDIDDIFSIQDEIARAVADNLKVILLNGGIEPLTSNPEAYEWYLRGRHMLSQRSEGSETAVEFFQRAIGIDPGFAAAYAGLGNAYLWLGWSNALPSREAFPKARQYAQEALQRDSTLAYAHAIIGSVHLWYDWQWEEAHQELERAISLNPSEAGAYLDMGWYYAVSGRLDEAVAYMEKATALDPLSLEYNIDLADIHRMAGEYGRAREIGLAMQELYPNNSEAYWILGIIDYTREDYPAAVASFRNAVRLSDEEAWSEMHLAMALAKAGQRTEAAQLLKKLEASPEVKEAAHVEMAPVYWNLGQKQAALDWLERSYEWHANWMISLRMDPIWAEMRGEARFEGLVEKMEFP
;
A
#
# COMPACT_ATOMS: atom_id res chain seq x y z
N MET A 1 3.69 61.71 -40.97
CA MET A 1 2.24 61.99 -40.82
C MET A 1 1.51 60.89 -41.58
N GLY A 2 0.93 59.87 -40.93
CA GLY A 2 -0.44 59.88 -40.39
C GLY A 2 -1.44 60.02 -41.55
N ARG A 3 -2.39 59.13 -41.86
CA ARG A 3 -3.20 58.14 -41.12
C ARG A 3 -3.80 57.15 -42.14
N TRP A 4 -4.23 55.96 -41.72
CA TRP A 4 -5.61 55.42 -41.94
C TRP A 4 -5.73 53.94 -41.45
N LYS A 5 -6.80 53.68 -40.68
CA LYS A 5 -7.54 52.42 -40.45
C LYS A 5 -9.00 52.67 -40.98
N PRO A 6 -10.00 51.75 -41.05
CA PRO A 6 -10.08 50.29 -40.72
C PRO A 6 -10.94 49.38 -41.70
N ASN A 7 -10.95 48.05 -41.43
CA ASN A 7 -11.97 46.96 -41.66
C ASN A 7 -12.48 46.64 -43.10
N ALA A 8 -12.77 45.40 -43.57
CA ALA A 8 -13.25 44.15 -42.95
C ALA A 8 -12.93 42.85 -43.77
N LEU A 9 -13.11 41.70 -43.11
CA LEU A 9 -12.94 40.23 -43.38
C LEU A 9 -13.63 39.62 -44.65
N PRO A 10 -13.49 38.30 -45.04
CA PRO A 10 -13.09 37.11 -44.24
C PRO A 10 -12.20 35.97 -44.85
N PHE A 11 -11.63 35.18 -43.92
CA PHE A 11 -11.33 33.73 -43.87
C PHE A 11 -11.18 32.85 -45.15
N GLN A 12 -10.03 32.17 -45.28
CA GLN A 12 -9.88 30.70 -45.20
C GLN A 12 -8.41 30.25 -45.42
N GLY A 13 -7.91 29.33 -44.58
CA GLY A 13 -6.94 28.32 -45.02
C GLY A 13 -5.53 28.31 -44.40
N LYS A 14 -5.33 27.37 -43.46
CA LYS A 14 -4.09 26.62 -43.11
C LYS A 14 -2.94 27.37 -42.42
N LEU A 15 -2.87 27.15 -41.10
CA LEU A 15 -1.65 27.23 -40.29
C LEU A 15 -0.90 25.89 -40.39
N GLU A 16 0.32 25.93 -40.91
CA GLU A 16 1.32 24.89 -40.71
C GLU A 16 1.78 24.93 -39.24
N GLN A 17 1.60 23.82 -38.53
CA GLN A 17 2.22 23.61 -37.21
C GLN A 17 3.67 23.17 -37.41
N SER A 18 4.57 23.87 -36.74
CA SER A 18 5.97 23.52 -36.58
C SER A 18 6.10 22.33 -35.63
N ASN A 19 6.83 21.31 -36.07
CA ASN A 19 7.26 20.19 -35.25
C ASN A 19 8.27 20.67 -34.19
N ASN A 20 7.88 20.59 -32.92
CA ASN A 20 8.82 20.44 -31.81
C ASN A 20 8.40 19.18 -31.04
N SER A 21 9.00 18.06 -31.41
CA SER A 21 8.83 16.77 -30.75
C SER A 21 9.66 16.75 -29.47
N THR A 22 9.05 17.04 -28.32
CA THR A 22 9.55 16.58 -27.03
C THR A 22 9.27 15.08 -26.92
N CYS A 23 10.32 14.28 -27.16
CA CYS A 23 10.26 12.83 -26.98
C CYS A 23 10.16 12.53 -25.48
N THR A 24 8.96 12.32 -24.97
CA THR A 24 8.71 11.82 -23.61
C THR A 24 9.01 10.34 -23.60
N THR A 25 10.16 9.94 -23.05
CA THR A 25 10.52 8.53 -22.88
C THR A 25 9.64 7.92 -21.80
N MET A 26 8.79 6.96 -22.16
CA MET A 26 7.95 6.22 -21.21
C MET A 26 8.81 5.54 -20.13
N PRO A 27 8.39 5.58 -18.86
CA PRO A 27 9.14 4.97 -17.76
C PRO A 27 9.28 3.47 -18.00
N THR A 28 10.53 2.98 -18.00
CA THR A 28 10.85 1.57 -18.25
C THR A 28 11.20 0.89 -16.94
N ARG A 29 10.43 -0.14 -16.56
CA ARG A 29 10.72 -0.97 -15.39
C ARG A 29 11.57 -2.17 -15.80
N ARG A 30 12.69 -2.37 -15.10
CA ARG A 30 13.58 -3.52 -15.30
C ARG A 30 14.31 -3.91 -14.03
N LEU A 31 14.72 -5.17 -13.95
CA LEU A 31 15.65 -5.62 -12.92
C LEU A 31 17.07 -5.19 -13.30
N ALA A 32 17.82 -4.61 -12.37
CA ALA A 32 19.21 -4.22 -12.61
C ALA A 32 20.08 -4.46 -11.38
N ALA A 33 21.37 -4.67 -11.59
CA ALA A 33 22.39 -4.58 -10.55
C ALA A 33 22.78 -3.12 -10.35
N ILE A 34 22.57 -2.62 -9.14
CA ILE A 34 22.73 -1.22 -8.76
C ILE A 34 23.98 -1.12 -7.89
N MET A 35 24.93 -0.28 -8.28
CA MET A 35 26.17 -0.04 -7.57
C MET A 35 26.22 1.41 -7.08
N PHE A 36 26.41 1.59 -5.79
CA PHE A 36 26.79 2.86 -5.18
C PHE A 36 28.28 2.82 -4.84
N ALA A 37 29.00 3.89 -5.17
CA ALA A 37 30.41 4.05 -4.84
C ALA A 37 30.65 5.46 -4.27
N ASP A 38 31.30 5.57 -3.12
CA ASP A 38 31.48 6.84 -2.39
C ASP A 38 32.87 6.97 -1.75
N ILE A 39 33.44 8.17 -1.73
CA ILE A 39 34.75 8.43 -1.15
C ILE A 39 34.60 8.74 0.35
N ALA A 40 34.92 7.77 1.19
CA ALA A 40 34.80 7.94 2.63
C ALA A 40 35.67 9.10 3.16
N GLY A 41 35.03 10.05 3.86
CA GLY A 41 35.70 11.19 4.49
C GLY A 41 36.12 12.30 3.51
N TYR A 42 35.57 12.34 2.30
CA TYR A 42 35.90 13.34 1.28
C TYR A 42 35.77 14.78 1.78
N THR A 43 34.71 15.13 2.52
CA THR A 43 34.52 16.49 3.05
C THR A 43 35.70 16.92 3.96
N ALA A 44 36.17 16.02 4.82
CA ALA A 44 37.32 16.28 5.69
C ALA A 44 38.63 16.40 4.89
N MET A 45 38.77 15.59 3.82
CA MET A 45 39.89 15.66 2.90
C MET A 45 39.93 16.98 2.13
N MET A 46 38.78 17.45 1.62
CA MET A 46 38.64 18.73 0.94
C MET A 46 38.93 19.92 1.86
N GLN A 47 38.56 19.84 3.13
CA GLN A 47 38.89 20.88 4.12
C GLN A 47 40.39 20.93 4.46
N ALA A 48 41.07 19.77 4.47
CA ALA A 48 42.48 19.68 4.80
C ALA A 48 43.39 20.09 3.62
N ASP A 49 43.09 19.63 2.41
CA ASP A 49 43.83 19.94 1.18
C ASP A 49 42.90 19.80 -0.03
N GLU A 50 42.36 20.93 -0.48
CA GLU A 50 41.46 21.01 -1.63
C GLU A 50 42.11 20.46 -2.93
N ALA A 51 43.42 20.65 -3.10
CA ALA A 51 44.12 20.20 -4.29
C ALA A 51 44.30 18.67 -4.32
N ASP A 52 44.57 18.04 -3.17
CA ASP A 52 44.57 16.57 -3.04
C ASP A 52 43.17 15.98 -3.18
N GLY A 53 42.16 16.57 -2.54
CA GLY A 53 40.77 16.14 -2.63
C GLY A 53 40.27 16.14 -4.08
N LEU A 54 40.46 17.24 -4.82
CA LEU A 54 40.09 17.32 -6.24
C LEU A 54 40.92 16.39 -7.14
N ARG A 55 42.17 16.08 -6.78
CA ARG A 55 43.00 15.11 -7.52
C ARG A 55 42.45 13.69 -7.35
N ARG A 56 42.10 13.30 -6.12
CA ARG A 56 41.54 11.97 -5.83
C ARG A 56 40.14 11.79 -6.40
N LEU A 57 39.29 12.82 -6.35
CA LEU A 57 37.99 12.79 -7.02
C LEU A 57 38.12 12.59 -8.53
N ARG A 58 39.05 13.31 -9.18
CA ARG A 58 39.33 13.13 -10.62
C ARG A 58 39.89 11.74 -10.92
N HIS A 59 40.76 11.21 -10.06
CA HIS A 59 41.28 9.86 -10.22
C HIS A 59 40.17 8.81 -10.09
N PHE A 60 39.29 8.93 -9.08
CA PHE A 60 38.13 8.07 -8.92
C PHE A 60 37.23 8.09 -10.16
N ARG A 61 36.85 9.28 -10.65
CA ARG A 61 35.97 9.40 -11.82
C ARG A 61 36.58 8.77 -13.08
N ALA A 62 37.88 8.94 -13.31
CA ALA A 62 38.56 8.33 -14.44
C ALA A 62 38.54 6.79 -14.37
N ILE A 63 38.83 6.22 -13.20
CA ILE A 63 38.80 4.75 -13.00
C ILE A 63 37.37 4.20 -13.06
N LEU A 64 36.40 4.95 -12.53
CA LEU A 64 34.99 4.60 -12.62
C LEU A 64 34.54 4.53 -14.09
N GLU A 65 34.80 5.56 -14.89
CA GLU A 65 34.44 5.60 -16.31
C GLU A 65 35.08 4.45 -17.11
N GLU A 66 36.37 4.17 -16.88
CA GLU A 66 37.10 3.08 -17.54
C GLU A 66 36.52 1.71 -17.18
N SER A 67 36.39 1.41 -15.88
CA SER A 67 35.92 0.12 -15.40
C SER A 67 34.46 -0.12 -15.77
N VAL A 68 33.59 0.87 -15.57
CA VAL A 68 32.16 0.76 -15.88
C VAL A 68 31.96 0.53 -17.38
N GLY A 69 32.69 1.25 -18.24
CA GLY A 69 32.63 1.06 -19.69
C GLY A 69 33.10 -0.34 -20.13
N LYS A 70 34.16 -0.87 -19.51
CA LYS A 70 34.67 -2.22 -19.78
C LYS A 70 33.68 -3.33 -19.39
N HIS A 71 32.90 -3.10 -18.33
CA HIS A 71 31.95 -4.05 -17.76
C HIS A 71 30.49 -3.78 -18.17
N GLN A 72 30.27 -3.08 -19.28
CA GLN A 72 28.93 -2.81 -19.83
C GLN A 72 27.96 -2.15 -18.83
N GLY A 73 28.48 -1.38 -17.88
CA GLY A 73 27.66 -0.60 -16.97
C GLY A 73 27.32 0.77 -17.54
N LYS A 74 26.31 1.41 -16.95
CA LYS A 74 25.89 2.77 -17.25
C LYS A 74 25.97 3.62 -15.99
N ILE A 75 26.84 4.63 -16.00
CA ILE A 75 26.85 5.67 -14.95
C ILE A 75 25.60 6.53 -15.16
N LEU A 76 24.79 6.67 -14.11
CA LEU A 76 23.59 7.49 -14.17
C LEU A 76 23.82 8.88 -13.61
N GLN A 77 24.45 8.95 -12.44
CA GLN A 77 24.57 10.21 -11.72
C GLN A 77 25.80 10.22 -10.82
N HIS A 78 26.39 11.41 -10.68
CA HIS A 78 27.35 11.73 -9.63
C HIS A 78 26.68 12.63 -8.58
N PHE A 79 26.85 12.32 -7.31
CA PHE A 79 26.36 13.11 -6.17
C PHE A 79 27.56 13.55 -5.33
N GLY A 80 28.22 14.62 -5.78
CA GLY A 80 29.45 15.10 -5.16
C GLY A 80 30.61 14.13 -5.39
N ASP A 81 30.99 13.44 -4.32
CA ASP A 81 32.04 12.43 -4.23
C ASP A 81 31.57 10.98 -4.44
N GLY A 82 30.25 10.78 -4.49
CA GLY A 82 29.67 9.48 -4.80
C GLY A 82 29.13 9.35 -6.23
N SER A 83 28.92 8.11 -6.68
CA SER A 83 28.41 7.76 -8.01
C SER A 83 27.44 6.58 -7.95
N LEU A 84 26.40 6.66 -8.78
CA LEU A 84 25.38 5.63 -8.97
C LEU A 84 25.53 5.04 -10.38
N VAL A 85 25.67 3.72 -10.43
CA VAL A 85 25.92 2.96 -11.65
C VAL A 85 24.95 1.79 -11.75
N LEU A 86 24.47 1.53 -12.95
CA LEU A 86 23.65 0.35 -13.28
C LEU A 86 24.42 -0.65 -14.14
N PHE A 87 24.16 -1.92 -13.90
CA PHE A 87 24.59 -3.03 -14.75
C PHE A 87 23.40 -3.93 -15.02
N ASP A 88 23.35 -4.51 -16.23
CA ASP A 88 22.36 -5.53 -16.57
C ASP A 88 22.74 -6.92 -16.00
N SER A 89 23.96 -7.05 -15.46
CA SER A 89 24.51 -8.27 -14.87
C SER A 89 25.16 -7.99 -13.53
N ALA A 90 24.76 -8.74 -12.49
CA ALA A 90 25.40 -8.70 -11.18
C ALA A 90 26.86 -9.18 -11.20
N VAL A 91 27.19 -10.10 -12.09
CA VAL A 91 28.56 -10.59 -12.29
C VAL A 91 29.46 -9.45 -12.78
N GLU A 92 28.96 -8.66 -13.74
CA GLU A 92 29.69 -7.50 -14.29
C GLU A 92 29.80 -6.36 -13.27
N ALA A 93 28.75 -6.11 -12.49
CA ALA A 93 28.80 -5.12 -11.41
C ALA A 93 29.90 -5.44 -10.39
N VAL A 94 29.99 -6.70 -9.96
CA VAL A 94 30.97 -7.15 -8.98
C VAL A 94 32.38 -7.20 -9.57
N ALA A 95 32.51 -7.57 -10.86
CA ALA A 95 33.78 -7.50 -11.57
C ALA A 95 34.32 -6.06 -11.67
N SER A 96 33.46 -5.11 -12.05
CA SER A 96 33.80 -3.69 -12.11
C SER A 96 34.20 -3.15 -10.74
N ALA A 97 33.42 -3.44 -9.70
CA ALA A 97 33.74 -3.01 -8.34
C ALA A 97 35.09 -3.56 -7.85
N LYS A 98 35.38 -4.83 -8.15
CA LYS A 98 36.67 -5.47 -7.83
C LYS A 98 37.83 -4.75 -8.53
N GLU A 99 37.71 -4.49 -9.83
CA GLU A 99 38.75 -3.83 -10.62
C GLU A 99 39.01 -2.39 -10.15
N MET A 100 37.94 -1.62 -9.93
CA MET A 100 38.01 -0.28 -9.35
C MET A 100 38.74 -0.30 -8.00
N GLN A 101 38.34 -1.21 -7.11
CA GLN A 101 38.87 -1.22 -5.76
C GLN A 101 40.35 -1.61 -5.71
N LEU A 102 40.76 -2.59 -6.52
CA LEU A 102 42.17 -2.98 -6.65
C LEU A 102 43.05 -1.88 -7.25
N THR A 103 42.48 -1.03 -8.09
CA THR A 103 43.20 0.08 -8.71
C THR A 103 43.31 1.27 -7.76
N LEU A 104 42.19 1.66 -7.14
CA LEU A 104 42.10 2.82 -6.24
C LEU A 104 42.75 2.61 -4.88
N LEU A 105 43.11 1.37 -4.53
CA LEU A 105 43.97 1.09 -3.35
C LEU A 105 45.47 1.31 -3.62
N LYS A 106 45.87 1.61 -4.86
CA LYS A 106 47.23 2.03 -5.25
C LYS A 106 47.36 3.55 -5.23
N GLU A 107 48.60 4.07 -5.23
CA GLU A 107 48.81 5.52 -5.20
C GLU A 107 48.43 6.19 -6.53
N PRO A 108 47.69 7.32 -6.50
CA PRO A 108 47.14 7.99 -5.32
C PRO A 108 45.90 7.27 -4.79
N LYS A 109 45.94 6.85 -3.52
CA LYS A 109 44.86 6.04 -2.94
C LYS A 109 43.53 6.78 -2.90
N VAL A 110 42.41 6.10 -3.11
CA VAL A 110 41.08 6.65 -2.87
C VAL A 110 40.36 5.75 -1.86
N PRO A 111 39.92 6.28 -0.70
CA PRO A 111 39.22 5.51 0.33
C PRO A 111 37.77 5.20 -0.08
N LEU A 112 37.60 4.48 -1.19
CA LEU A 112 36.30 4.19 -1.80
C LEU A 112 35.55 3.10 -1.02
N ARG A 113 34.26 3.29 -0.81
CA ARG A 113 33.29 2.27 -0.36
C ARG A 113 32.39 1.92 -1.53
N ILE A 114 32.09 0.63 -1.70
CA ILE A 114 31.19 0.16 -2.76
C ILE A 114 30.11 -0.76 -2.18
N GLY A 115 28.85 -0.52 -2.54
CA GLY A 115 27.70 -1.36 -2.22
C GLY A 115 26.95 -1.79 -3.48
N ILE A 116 26.60 -3.08 -3.58
CA ILE A 116 25.87 -3.64 -4.74
C ILE A 116 24.63 -4.40 -4.30
N HIS A 117 23.51 -4.13 -4.97
CA HIS A 117 22.25 -4.84 -4.81
C HIS A 117 21.54 -5.07 -6.16
N ILE A 118 20.76 -6.15 -6.27
CA ILE A 118 19.89 -6.40 -7.43
C ILE A 118 18.46 -6.03 -7.06
N GLY A 119 17.88 -5.06 -7.75
CA GLY A 119 16.52 -4.61 -7.47
C GLY A 119 15.80 -4.15 -8.72
N ASP A 120 14.48 -4.06 -8.61
CA ASP A 120 13.66 -3.42 -9.64
C ASP A 120 13.93 -1.92 -9.63
N ILE A 121 14.13 -1.37 -10.82
CA ILE A 121 14.26 0.06 -11.05
C ILE A 121 13.24 0.51 -12.09
N VAL A 122 12.75 1.72 -11.92
CA VAL A 122 11.99 2.47 -12.92
C VAL A 122 12.89 3.60 -13.40
N THR A 123 13.20 3.61 -14.70
CA THR A 123 14.01 4.67 -15.32
C THR A 123 13.09 5.66 -16.04
N GLU A 124 13.18 6.94 -15.70
CA GLU A 124 12.50 8.04 -16.39
C GLU A 124 13.54 9.13 -16.73
N GLY A 125 13.93 9.23 -18.01
CA GLY A 125 15.06 10.07 -18.43
C GLY A 125 16.37 9.62 -17.78
N ASP A 126 17.05 10.54 -17.07
CA ASP A 126 18.28 10.28 -16.31
C ASP A 126 18.01 9.93 -14.83
N TYR A 127 16.74 9.88 -14.41
CA TYR A 127 16.35 9.57 -13.04
C TYR A 127 15.99 8.09 -12.89
N ILE A 128 16.34 7.53 -11.72
CA ILE A 128 15.90 6.19 -11.34
C ILE A 128 15.20 6.19 -10.00
N TYR A 129 14.13 5.40 -9.95
CA TYR A 129 13.32 5.20 -8.76
C TYR A 129 13.19 3.71 -8.49
N GLY A 130 13.14 3.34 -7.21
CA GLY A 130 12.94 1.96 -6.78
C GLY A 130 13.67 1.63 -5.48
N ASP A 131 13.09 0.71 -4.72
CA ASP A 131 13.63 0.26 -3.42
C ASP A 131 15.05 -0.30 -3.54
N GLY A 132 15.40 -0.86 -4.70
CA GLY A 132 16.74 -1.36 -4.98
C GLY A 132 17.82 -0.28 -4.90
N VAL A 133 17.49 0.97 -5.24
CA VAL A 133 18.42 2.11 -5.21
C VAL A 133 18.74 2.49 -3.77
N ASN A 134 17.69 2.60 -2.94
CA ASN A 134 17.80 2.92 -1.52
C ASN A 134 18.54 1.83 -0.73
N LEU A 135 18.38 0.58 -1.13
CA LEU A 135 19.06 -0.53 -0.48
C LEU A 135 20.54 -0.60 -0.87
N ALA A 136 20.87 -0.40 -2.15
CA ALA A 136 22.25 -0.36 -2.63
C ALA A 136 23.09 0.74 -1.95
N SER A 137 22.51 1.94 -1.76
CA SER A 137 23.18 3.05 -1.07
C SER A 137 23.46 2.74 0.41
N ARG A 138 22.54 2.07 1.09
CA ARG A 138 22.74 1.68 2.49
C ARG A 138 23.77 0.58 2.66
N VAL A 139 23.81 -0.37 1.73
CA VAL A 139 24.84 -1.41 1.71
C VAL A 139 26.22 -0.80 1.50
N GLU A 140 26.35 0.23 0.66
CA GLU A 140 27.59 1.02 0.53
C GLU A 140 27.97 1.65 1.86
N SER A 141 27.03 2.35 2.50
CA SER A 141 27.29 3.11 3.72
C SER A 141 27.66 2.25 4.94
N LEU A 142 27.32 0.95 4.94
CA LEU A 142 27.80 -0.02 5.92
C LEU A 142 29.31 -0.33 5.79
N GLY A 143 29.85 -0.13 4.59
CA GLY A 143 31.22 -0.47 4.23
C GLY A 143 32.26 0.43 4.91
N ILE A 144 33.48 -0.09 4.94
CA ILE A 144 34.68 0.67 5.34
C ILE A 144 35.48 1.07 4.11
N PRO A 145 36.37 2.08 4.21
CA PRO A 145 37.26 2.45 3.11
C PRO A 145 38.01 1.23 2.55
N GLY A 146 37.85 0.99 1.25
CA GLY A 146 38.48 -0.11 0.54
C GLY A 146 37.65 -1.37 0.38
N SER A 147 36.42 -1.40 0.89
CA SER A 147 35.56 -2.59 0.90
C SER A 147 34.52 -2.58 -0.22
N VAL A 148 34.16 -3.79 -0.67
CA VAL A 148 33.05 -4.04 -1.60
C VAL A 148 32.04 -4.94 -0.89
N LEU A 149 30.86 -4.40 -0.61
CA LEU A 149 29.76 -5.09 0.06
C LEU A 149 28.66 -5.44 -0.94
N ILE A 150 28.12 -6.65 -0.82
CA ILE A 150 27.06 -7.15 -1.69
C ILE A 150 25.98 -7.86 -0.88
N THR A 151 24.75 -7.82 -1.37
CA THR A 151 23.59 -8.46 -0.71
C THR A 151 23.44 -9.92 -1.13
N GLU A 152 22.67 -10.70 -0.35
CA GLU A 152 22.38 -12.12 -0.65
C GLU A 152 21.76 -12.36 -2.03
N ARG A 153 21.05 -11.38 -2.58
CA ARG A 153 20.48 -11.49 -3.93
C ARG A 153 21.56 -11.49 -5.01
N VAL A 154 22.63 -10.70 -4.83
CA VAL A 154 23.82 -10.71 -5.70
C VAL A 154 24.52 -12.08 -5.61
N ILE A 155 24.58 -12.68 -4.42
CA ILE A 155 25.22 -13.99 -4.22
C ILE A 155 24.59 -15.08 -5.07
N HIS A 156 23.27 -15.04 -5.29
CA HIS A 156 22.57 -16.03 -6.12
C HIS A 156 23.21 -16.12 -7.52
N ASP A 157 23.50 -14.98 -8.13
CA ASP A 157 24.07 -14.88 -9.48
C ASP A 157 25.57 -15.19 -9.49
N LEU A 158 26.28 -15.02 -8.37
CA LEU A 158 27.71 -15.31 -8.25
C LEU A 158 28.03 -16.80 -7.97
N ARG A 159 27.05 -17.67 -7.69
CA ARG A 159 27.28 -19.06 -7.25
C ARG A 159 28.17 -19.87 -8.20
N ASN A 160 28.13 -19.57 -9.49
CA ASN A 160 28.90 -20.27 -10.53
C ASN A 160 30.21 -19.57 -10.91
N HIS A 161 30.60 -18.51 -10.18
CA HIS A 161 31.75 -17.66 -10.49
C HIS A 161 32.79 -17.71 -9.35
N PRO A 162 33.64 -18.75 -9.31
CA PRO A 162 34.56 -19.00 -8.21
C PRO A 162 35.65 -17.93 -8.05
N GLN A 163 35.81 -17.05 -9.04
CA GLN A 163 36.73 -15.90 -8.97
C GLN A 163 36.29 -14.82 -7.98
N PHE A 164 35.04 -14.86 -7.50
CA PHE A 164 34.55 -14.00 -6.44
C PHE A 164 34.47 -14.83 -5.17
N GLN A 165 35.12 -14.37 -4.10
CA GLN A 165 35.12 -15.06 -2.80
C GLN A 165 34.29 -14.26 -1.79
N PRO A 166 32.95 -14.21 -1.92
CA PRO A 166 32.13 -13.51 -0.95
C PRO A 166 32.11 -14.25 0.39
N VAL A 167 32.27 -13.51 1.48
CA VAL A 167 32.19 -14.03 2.84
C VAL A 167 31.08 -13.31 3.57
N SER A 168 30.15 -14.07 4.16
CA SER A 168 29.04 -13.52 4.93
C SER A 168 29.55 -12.71 6.12
N LEU A 169 29.06 -11.47 6.22
CA LEU A 169 29.22 -10.60 7.39
C LEU A 169 28.09 -10.79 8.41
N GLY A 170 27.05 -11.54 8.06
CA GLY A 170 25.85 -11.76 8.86
C GLY A 170 24.62 -11.03 8.30
N LYS A 171 23.51 -11.12 9.04
CA LYS A 171 22.24 -10.47 8.67
C LYS A 171 22.13 -9.07 9.28
N PHE A 172 21.73 -8.10 8.46
CA PHE A 172 21.52 -6.69 8.82
C PHE A 172 20.06 -6.33 8.60
N GLU A 173 19.54 -5.43 9.43
CA GLU A 173 18.21 -4.85 9.19
C GLU A 173 18.37 -3.52 8.48
N PHE A 174 17.64 -3.37 7.38
CA PHE A 174 17.57 -2.12 6.66
C PHE A 174 16.14 -1.57 6.81
N LYS A 175 16.02 -0.25 7.02
CA LYS A 175 14.72 0.42 7.06
C LYS A 175 13.89 0.07 5.80
N ASN A 176 12.61 -0.26 5.94
CA ASN A 176 11.75 -0.67 4.81
C ASN A 176 12.12 -2.03 4.15
N VAL A 177 12.88 -2.89 4.83
CA VAL A 177 13.06 -4.31 4.44
C VAL A 177 12.47 -5.18 5.55
N SER A 178 11.45 -5.98 5.23
CA SER A 178 10.65 -6.75 6.20
C SER A 178 11.42 -7.88 6.88
N GLU A 179 12.46 -8.42 6.25
CA GLU A 179 13.32 -9.46 6.81
C GLU A 179 14.79 -9.02 6.86
N PRO A 180 15.56 -9.39 7.92
CA PRO A 180 16.98 -9.12 7.97
C PRO A 180 17.72 -9.75 6.78
N MET A 181 18.40 -8.92 6.00
CA MET A 181 19.09 -9.29 4.77
C MET A 181 20.54 -9.67 5.07
N GLU A 182 21.01 -10.77 4.48
CA GLU A 182 22.41 -11.16 4.63
C GLU A 182 23.33 -10.33 3.71
N VAL A 183 24.38 -9.76 4.30
CA VAL A 183 25.38 -8.95 3.59
C VAL A 183 26.71 -9.69 3.56
N PHE A 184 27.41 -9.61 2.44
CA PHE A 184 28.66 -10.30 2.18
C PHE A 184 29.73 -9.27 1.80
N ALA A 185 30.95 -9.48 2.27
CA ALA A 185 32.12 -8.75 1.79
C ALA A 185 32.87 -9.60 0.75
N LEU A 186 33.37 -8.95 -0.29
CA LEU A 186 34.25 -9.60 -1.26
C LEU A 186 35.64 -9.82 -0.63
N ALA A 187 35.97 -11.06 -0.28
CA ALA A 187 37.23 -11.44 0.35
C ALA A 187 38.30 -11.81 -0.70
N ASP A 188 38.64 -10.86 -1.57
CA ASP A 188 39.70 -11.04 -2.56
C ASP A 188 41.05 -10.49 -2.10
N THR A 189 42.14 -11.07 -2.61
CA THR A 189 43.50 -10.57 -2.37
C THR A 189 43.66 -9.16 -2.92
N GLY A 190 43.80 -8.18 -2.02
CA GLY A 190 44.03 -6.78 -2.36
C GLY A 190 42.82 -5.86 -2.15
N ILE A 191 41.65 -6.39 -1.77
CA ILE A 191 40.49 -5.60 -1.31
C ILE A 191 40.47 -5.59 0.21
N THR A 192 40.08 -4.46 0.82
CA THR A 192 39.99 -4.37 2.27
C THR A 192 38.81 -5.20 2.76
N PHE A 193 39.09 -6.21 3.59
CA PHE A 193 38.05 -7.03 4.21
C PHE A 193 37.65 -6.44 5.57
N PRO A 194 36.39 -6.01 5.77
CA PRO A 194 35.94 -5.45 7.03
C PRO A 194 35.81 -6.53 8.12
N LYS A 195 36.30 -6.25 9.32
CA LYS A 195 35.87 -7.00 10.51
C LYS A 195 34.49 -6.50 10.93
N GLN A 196 33.68 -7.37 11.53
CA GLN A 196 32.35 -6.99 12.02
C GLN A 196 32.36 -5.81 13.01
N SER A 197 33.46 -5.58 13.72
CA SER A 197 33.62 -4.45 14.65
C SER A 197 33.88 -3.11 13.96
N GLU A 198 34.25 -3.13 12.69
CA GLU A 198 34.65 -1.94 11.91
C GLU A 198 33.52 -1.43 11.01
N LEU A 199 32.46 -2.23 10.85
CA LEU A 199 31.25 -1.84 10.10
C LEU A 199 30.48 -0.75 10.84
N ALA A 200 29.79 0.10 10.07
CA ALA A 200 28.96 1.17 10.63
C ALA A 200 27.85 0.64 11.56
N GLU A 201 27.37 -0.58 11.31
CA GLU A 201 26.35 -1.26 12.11
C GLU A 201 26.76 -2.70 12.45
N ARG A 202 26.14 -3.26 13.50
CA ARG A 202 26.40 -4.64 13.94
C ARG A 202 25.36 -5.60 13.35
N PRO A 203 25.78 -6.77 12.84
CA PRO A 203 24.84 -7.78 12.35
C PRO A 203 23.99 -8.37 13.49
N LYS A 204 22.70 -8.58 13.23
CA LYS A 204 21.75 -9.18 14.19
C LYS A 204 21.96 -10.67 14.38
N VAL A 205 22.43 -11.37 13.34
CA VAL A 205 22.66 -12.82 13.37
C VAL A 205 24.07 -13.12 12.87
N LYS A 206 24.81 -13.92 13.64
CA LYS A 206 26.18 -14.33 13.31
C LYS A 206 26.19 -15.22 12.05
N PRO A 207 27.23 -15.11 11.19
CA PRO A 207 27.33 -15.88 9.97
C PRO A 207 27.33 -17.39 10.24
N SER A 208 26.63 -18.14 9.38
CA SER A 208 26.64 -19.59 9.40
C SER A 208 27.98 -20.10 8.84
N ARG A 209 28.77 -20.84 9.64
CA ARG A 209 30.10 -21.30 9.23
C ARG A 209 30.01 -22.39 8.16
N PRO A 210 30.65 -22.25 6.98
CA PRO A 210 30.80 -23.37 6.06
C PRO A 210 31.87 -24.33 6.59
N ARG A 211 31.49 -25.58 6.88
CA ARG A 211 32.42 -26.64 7.29
C ARG A 211 33.13 -27.20 6.06
N LEU A 212 34.30 -26.64 5.69
CA LEU A 212 35.26 -27.32 4.82
C LEU A 212 36.15 -28.27 5.64
N GLY A 213 36.16 -29.53 5.23
CA GLY A 213 36.79 -30.63 5.97
C GLY A 213 38.29 -30.78 5.78
N ARG A 214 38.90 -31.58 6.66
CA ARG A 214 40.01 -32.52 6.36
C ARG A 214 40.44 -33.29 7.62
N ARG A 215 40.32 -34.62 7.60
CA ARG A 215 41.43 -35.60 7.65
C ARG A 215 40.95 -37.03 8.01
N SER A 216 41.16 -37.92 7.02
CA SER A 216 41.72 -39.29 7.10
C SER A 216 41.54 -40.10 8.39
N ILE A 217 40.69 -41.14 8.36
CA ILE A 217 40.84 -42.36 9.16
C ILE A 217 40.45 -43.60 8.31
N SER A 218 41.14 -44.71 8.56
CA SER A 218 41.41 -45.90 7.75
C SER A 218 40.25 -46.88 7.47
N ILE A 219 40.37 -47.54 6.31
CA ILE A 219 39.35 -48.24 5.51
C ILE A 219 38.62 -49.49 6.09
N PRO A 220 39.06 -50.25 7.12
CA PRO A 220 38.34 -51.48 7.48
C PRO A 220 37.09 -51.26 8.34
N ARG A 221 37.00 -50.14 9.07
CA ARG A 221 35.81 -49.79 9.90
C ARG A 221 34.72 -49.09 9.09
N ILE A 222 35.10 -48.52 7.95
CA ILE A 222 34.17 -47.86 7.02
C ILE A 222 33.22 -48.91 6.45
N LEU A 223 33.66 -50.09 6.05
CA LEU A 223 32.77 -51.07 5.40
C LEU A 223 31.63 -51.59 6.31
N THR A 224 31.90 -51.81 7.60
CA THR A 224 30.86 -52.21 8.57
C THR A 224 29.93 -51.07 8.93
N ALA A 225 30.48 -49.85 9.07
CA ALA A 225 29.67 -48.65 9.25
C ALA A 225 28.89 -48.31 7.98
N LEU A 226 29.43 -48.54 6.79
CA LEU A 226 28.81 -48.30 5.49
C LEU A 226 27.70 -49.30 5.25
N ALA A 227 27.85 -50.57 5.66
CA ALA A 227 26.77 -51.55 5.61
C ALA A 227 25.63 -51.19 6.58
N LEU A 228 25.95 -50.72 7.78
CA LEU A 228 24.94 -50.26 8.75
C LEU A 228 24.30 -48.93 8.30
N ILE A 229 25.07 -48.02 7.69
CA ILE A 229 24.62 -46.76 7.11
C ILE A 229 23.82 -47.03 5.83
N LEU A 230 24.16 -48.04 5.02
CA LEU A 230 23.39 -48.44 3.85
C LEU A 230 22.10 -49.15 4.27
N PHE A 231 22.11 -49.92 5.36
CA PHE A 231 20.91 -50.51 5.93
C PHE A 231 20.02 -49.45 6.58
N LEU A 232 20.59 -48.51 7.34
CA LEU A 232 19.87 -47.35 7.89
C LEU A 232 19.44 -46.38 6.79
N ALA A 233 20.22 -46.18 5.74
CA ALA A 233 19.86 -45.37 4.59
C ALA A 233 18.81 -46.07 3.75
N ALA A 234 18.84 -47.40 3.61
CA ALA A 234 17.78 -48.17 2.97
C ALA A 234 16.51 -48.17 3.84
N ALA A 235 16.61 -48.28 5.15
CA ALA A 235 15.47 -48.17 6.07
C ALA A 235 14.89 -46.73 6.07
N VAL A 236 15.73 -45.71 6.04
CA VAL A 236 15.35 -44.29 5.88
C VAL A 236 14.85 -44.01 4.47
N PHE A 237 15.34 -44.71 3.44
CA PHE A 237 14.90 -44.58 2.04
C PHE A 237 13.58 -45.30 1.82
N TRP A 238 13.35 -46.46 2.43
CA TRP A 238 12.05 -47.15 2.46
C TRP A 238 11.04 -46.40 3.32
N TRP A 239 11.47 -45.82 4.45
CA TRP A 239 10.66 -44.87 5.22
C TRP A 239 10.38 -43.61 4.40
N ARG A 240 11.33 -43.07 3.64
CA ARG A 240 11.10 -41.92 2.74
C ARG A 240 10.23 -42.28 1.53
N LEU A 241 10.34 -43.45 0.93
CA LEU A 241 9.49 -43.86 -0.19
C LEU A 241 8.06 -44.16 0.24
N GLY A 242 7.86 -44.70 1.45
CA GLY A 242 6.53 -44.87 2.05
C GLY A 242 5.93 -43.58 2.62
N ASN A 243 6.76 -42.57 2.89
CA ASN A 243 6.36 -41.32 3.52
C ASN A 243 6.48 -40.11 2.57
N GLU A 244 7.02 -40.21 1.36
CA GLU A 244 7.05 -39.08 0.41
C GLU A 244 5.68 -38.80 -0.21
N SER A 245 4.81 -39.80 -0.33
CA SER A 245 3.39 -39.59 -0.65
C SER A 245 2.58 -38.98 0.52
N LYS A 246 3.16 -38.87 1.71
CA LYS A 246 2.52 -38.28 2.91
C LYS A 246 3.21 -37.02 3.46
N ILE A 247 4.52 -36.85 3.23
CA ILE A 247 5.30 -35.67 3.66
C ILE A 247 5.18 -34.54 2.62
N ALA A 248 5.05 -34.85 1.32
CA ALA A 248 4.73 -33.82 0.32
C ALA A 248 3.28 -33.31 0.43
N ARG A 249 2.38 -34.10 1.02
CA ARG A 249 1.00 -33.67 1.35
C ARG A 249 0.93 -32.76 2.58
N ALA A 250 1.99 -32.63 3.37
CA ALA A 250 1.92 -31.94 4.67
C ALA A 250 2.13 -30.42 4.60
N ASN A 251 2.40 -29.84 3.43
CA ASN A 251 2.74 -28.41 3.30
C ASN A 251 2.09 -27.70 2.10
N ILE A 252 1.10 -28.29 1.43
CA ILE A 252 0.30 -27.54 0.46
C ILE A 252 -0.59 -26.57 1.26
N PRO A 253 -0.49 -25.25 1.07
CA PRO A 253 -1.29 -24.29 1.82
C PRO A 253 -2.77 -24.44 1.47
N ASP A 254 -3.65 -24.52 2.48
CA ASP A 254 -5.11 -24.66 2.27
C ASP A 254 -5.66 -23.54 1.35
N GLN A 255 -5.13 -22.33 1.48
CA GLN A 255 -5.49 -21.15 0.69
C GLN A 255 -4.53 -21.00 -0.50
N SER A 256 -4.61 -21.91 -1.47
CA SER A 256 -3.78 -21.85 -2.68
C SER A 256 -4.48 -22.32 -3.95
N ILE A 257 -4.19 -21.65 -5.07
CA ILE A 257 -4.85 -21.84 -6.37
C ILE A 257 -3.87 -21.77 -7.54
N ALA A 258 -4.09 -22.60 -8.56
CA ALA A 258 -3.56 -22.37 -9.90
C ALA A 258 -4.68 -22.05 -10.88
N VAL A 259 -4.44 -21.15 -11.84
CA VAL A 259 -5.39 -20.85 -12.93
C VAL A 259 -4.82 -21.40 -14.24
N LEU A 260 -5.47 -22.41 -14.79
CA LEU A 260 -5.09 -23.03 -16.05
C LEU A 260 -5.62 -22.23 -17.25
N PRO A 261 -4.96 -22.31 -18.43
CA PRO A 261 -5.44 -21.67 -19.64
C PRO A 261 -6.80 -22.26 -20.06
N PHE A 262 -7.77 -21.41 -20.34
CA PHE A 262 -9.10 -21.86 -20.71
C PHE A 262 -9.07 -22.50 -22.10
N ARG A 263 -9.75 -23.63 -22.24
CA ARG A 263 -9.79 -24.40 -23.49
C ARG A 263 -10.72 -23.75 -24.50
N ASP A 264 -10.25 -23.51 -25.72
CA ASP A 264 -11.16 -23.18 -26.81
C ASP A 264 -11.92 -24.42 -27.29
N LEU A 265 -13.25 -24.36 -27.22
CA LEU A 265 -14.19 -25.37 -27.68
C LEU A 265 -15.07 -24.83 -28.82
N SER A 266 -14.66 -23.72 -29.45
CA SER A 266 -15.29 -23.15 -30.64
C SER A 266 -15.02 -24.05 -31.86
N PRO A 267 -15.96 -24.20 -32.81
CA PRO A 267 -15.77 -25.04 -33.99
C PRO A 267 -14.59 -24.63 -34.89
N ASP A 268 -14.21 -23.34 -34.86
CA ASP A 268 -13.16 -22.73 -35.67
C ASP A 268 -11.80 -22.62 -34.96
N GLY A 269 -11.73 -22.89 -33.65
CA GLY A 269 -10.49 -22.84 -32.85
C GLY A 269 -9.85 -21.46 -32.75
N GLY A 270 -10.60 -20.39 -33.03
CA GLY A 270 -10.09 -19.02 -33.16
C GLY A 270 -10.06 -18.20 -31.87
N GLN A 271 -10.47 -18.75 -30.72
CA GLN A 271 -10.71 -18.01 -29.47
C GLN A 271 -9.73 -18.37 -28.35
N GLN A 272 -8.65 -19.08 -28.65
CA GLN A 272 -7.65 -19.45 -27.64
C GLN A 272 -7.01 -18.24 -26.96
N TYR A 273 -6.76 -17.16 -27.70
CA TYR A 273 -6.20 -15.92 -27.15
C TYR A 273 -7.12 -15.31 -26.08
N PHE A 274 -8.43 -15.43 -26.28
CA PHE A 274 -9.43 -14.90 -25.37
C PHE A 274 -9.56 -15.76 -24.10
N GLY A 275 -9.54 -17.09 -24.25
CA GLY A 275 -9.47 -17.99 -23.10
C GLY A 275 -8.19 -17.80 -22.26
N ASP A 276 -7.06 -17.55 -22.92
CA ASP A 276 -5.80 -17.24 -22.25
C ASP A 276 -5.83 -15.88 -21.54
N GLY A 277 -6.47 -14.87 -22.15
CA GLY A 277 -6.67 -13.55 -21.57
C GLY A 277 -7.53 -13.60 -20.29
N ILE A 278 -8.68 -14.29 -20.33
CA ILE A 278 -9.51 -14.50 -19.14
C ILE A 278 -8.71 -15.19 -18.01
N ALA A 279 -8.00 -16.27 -18.34
CA ALA A 279 -7.19 -16.99 -17.36
C ALA A 279 -6.08 -16.11 -16.75
N GLU A 280 -5.47 -15.24 -17.56
CA GLU A 280 -4.47 -14.27 -17.12
C GLU A 280 -5.04 -13.22 -16.17
N ASP A 281 -6.18 -12.63 -16.51
CA ASP A 281 -6.78 -11.56 -15.73
C ASP A 281 -7.32 -12.09 -14.40
N ILE A 282 -7.90 -13.30 -14.38
CA ILE A 282 -8.29 -13.98 -13.14
C ILE A 282 -7.05 -14.26 -12.29
N LEU A 283 -5.99 -14.82 -12.89
CA LEU A 283 -4.74 -15.10 -12.18
C LEU A 283 -4.16 -13.83 -11.57
N ASN A 284 -4.13 -12.73 -12.31
CA ASN A 284 -3.63 -11.44 -11.85
C ASN A 284 -4.50 -10.88 -10.71
N ALA A 285 -5.83 -10.93 -10.85
CA ALA A 285 -6.77 -10.47 -9.82
C ALA A 285 -6.69 -11.30 -8.53
N LEU A 286 -6.43 -12.60 -8.64
CA LEU A 286 -6.22 -13.49 -7.49
C LEU A 286 -4.82 -13.33 -6.87
N ALA A 287 -3.79 -13.10 -7.69
CA ALA A 287 -2.41 -12.92 -7.22
C ALA A 287 -2.25 -11.65 -6.36
N GLN A 288 -3.17 -10.69 -6.48
CA GLN A 288 -3.24 -9.50 -5.62
C GLN A 288 -3.77 -9.79 -4.20
N VAL A 289 -4.31 -11.00 -3.97
CA VAL A 289 -4.92 -11.37 -2.69
C VAL A 289 -3.84 -11.94 -1.78
N LYS A 290 -3.38 -11.14 -0.81
CA LYS A 290 -2.26 -11.49 0.08
C LYS A 290 -2.43 -12.82 0.84
N ALA A 291 -3.66 -13.16 1.18
CA ALA A 291 -3.98 -14.40 1.90
C ALA A 291 -4.04 -15.64 0.97
N LEU A 292 -4.04 -15.45 -0.35
CA LEU A 292 -4.17 -16.52 -1.34
C LEU A 292 -2.84 -16.75 -2.06
N LYS A 293 -2.32 -17.97 -1.99
CA LYS A 293 -1.13 -18.34 -2.77
C LYS A 293 -1.51 -18.74 -4.18
N VAL A 294 -1.08 -17.95 -5.16
CA VAL A 294 -1.39 -18.20 -6.57
C VAL A 294 -0.17 -18.77 -7.30
N ALA A 295 -0.35 -19.90 -7.98
CA ALA A 295 0.70 -20.47 -8.83
C ALA A 295 0.95 -19.56 -10.04
N GLY A 296 2.22 -19.19 -10.23
CA GLY A 296 2.62 -18.23 -11.25
C GLY A 296 2.21 -18.65 -12.67
N ARG A 297 1.83 -17.66 -13.49
CA ARG A 297 1.33 -17.81 -14.86
C ARG A 297 2.12 -18.81 -15.70
N THR A 298 3.44 -18.68 -15.78
CA THR A 298 4.29 -19.55 -16.61
C THR A 298 4.20 -21.02 -16.21
N SER A 299 4.07 -21.29 -14.91
CA SER A 299 3.96 -22.66 -14.39
C SER A 299 2.56 -23.22 -14.66
N SER A 300 1.51 -22.44 -14.39
CA SER A 300 0.12 -22.84 -14.62
C SER A 300 -0.17 -23.04 -16.11
N PHE A 301 0.35 -22.18 -16.98
CA PHE A 301 0.14 -22.24 -18.44
C PHE A 301 0.97 -23.34 -19.12
N SER A 302 1.98 -23.90 -18.44
CA SER A 302 2.74 -25.04 -18.96
C SER A 302 1.90 -26.33 -19.06
N PHE A 303 0.78 -26.41 -18.34
CA PHE A 303 -0.15 -27.55 -18.35
C PHE A 303 -1.20 -27.47 -19.46
N ARG A 304 -1.05 -26.55 -20.42
CA ARG A 304 -1.94 -26.41 -21.57
C ARG A 304 -2.11 -27.74 -22.31
N GLY A 305 -3.36 -28.18 -22.45
CA GLY A 305 -3.70 -29.40 -23.21
C GLY A 305 -3.13 -30.68 -22.60
N SER A 306 -2.70 -30.65 -21.34
CA SER A 306 -2.18 -31.81 -20.63
C SER A 306 -3.30 -32.78 -20.26
N GLU A 307 -3.06 -34.09 -20.40
CA GLU A 307 -3.93 -35.15 -19.88
C GLU A 307 -3.60 -35.54 -18.42
N THR A 308 -2.79 -34.74 -17.74
CA THR A 308 -2.39 -34.97 -16.33
C THR A 308 -3.58 -34.76 -15.40
N SER A 309 -3.71 -35.61 -14.36
CA SER A 309 -4.79 -35.49 -13.38
C SER A 309 -4.69 -34.19 -12.56
N MET A 310 -5.82 -33.66 -12.07
CA MET A 310 -5.83 -32.44 -11.24
C MET A 310 -5.04 -32.61 -9.94
N GLN A 311 -5.02 -33.83 -9.38
CA GLN A 311 -4.20 -34.16 -8.22
C GLN A 311 -2.70 -34.00 -8.50
N ASP A 312 -2.24 -34.51 -9.64
CA ASP A 312 -0.83 -34.41 -10.04
C ASP A 312 -0.44 -32.97 -10.42
N ILE A 313 -1.35 -32.20 -11.04
CA ILE A 313 -1.15 -30.78 -11.34
C ILE A 313 -1.01 -29.98 -10.03
N GLY A 314 -1.90 -30.21 -9.06
CA GLY A 314 -1.85 -29.58 -7.75
C GLY A 314 -0.55 -29.85 -7.00
N GLN A 315 -0.07 -31.10 -7.02
CA GLN A 315 1.22 -31.45 -6.42
C GLN A 315 2.40 -30.77 -7.12
N LYS A 316 2.42 -30.73 -8.45
CA LYS A 316 3.51 -30.10 -9.22
C LYS A 316 3.55 -28.59 -9.05
N LEU A 317 2.39 -27.95 -8.88
CA LEU A 317 2.26 -26.51 -8.69
C LEU A 317 2.28 -26.10 -7.22
N GLY A 318 2.16 -27.04 -6.28
CA GLY A 318 2.11 -26.78 -4.85
C GLY A 318 0.83 -26.09 -4.39
N VAL A 319 -0.31 -26.41 -5.03
CA VAL A 319 -1.61 -25.76 -4.78
C VAL A 319 -2.70 -26.76 -4.37
N GLY A 320 -3.61 -26.33 -3.48
CA GLY A 320 -4.72 -27.11 -2.96
C GLY A 320 -5.95 -27.10 -3.88
N THR A 321 -6.05 -26.10 -4.76
CA THR A 321 -7.13 -26.00 -5.74
C THR A 321 -6.62 -25.58 -7.12
N VAL A 322 -7.37 -25.94 -8.16
CA VAL A 322 -7.09 -25.58 -9.55
C VAL A 322 -8.36 -25.02 -10.20
N LEU A 323 -8.26 -23.84 -10.80
CA LEU A 323 -9.28 -23.26 -11.66
C LEU A 323 -9.01 -23.67 -13.10
N GLU A 324 -9.99 -24.29 -13.73
CA GLU A 324 -9.99 -24.59 -15.16
C GLU A 324 -11.24 -24.03 -15.84
N GLY A 325 -11.22 -23.93 -17.16
CA GLY A 325 -12.36 -23.41 -17.89
C GLY A 325 -12.31 -23.66 -19.38
N SER A 326 -13.39 -23.25 -20.05
CA SER A 326 -13.51 -23.32 -21.50
C SER A 326 -14.24 -22.11 -22.05
N VAL A 327 -13.89 -21.75 -23.28
CA VAL A 327 -14.56 -20.72 -24.08
C VAL A 327 -15.12 -21.38 -25.33
N ARG A 328 -16.34 -21.03 -25.71
CA ARG A 328 -16.96 -21.45 -26.97
C ARG A 328 -17.70 -20.29 -27.59
N LYS A 329 -17.38 -19.97 -28.84
CA LYS A 329 -18.14 -19.04 -29.67
C LYS A 329 -19.07 -19.80 -30.62
N VAL A 330 -20.37 -19.48 -30.58
CA VAL A 330 -21.39 -20.03 -31.49
C VAL A 330 -22.37 -18.92 -31.85
N ASP A 331 -22.59 -18.70 -33.14
CA ASP A 331 -23.60 -17.76 -33.67
C ASP A 331 -23.51 -16.34 -33.07
N GLY A 332 -22.29 -15.80 -32.94
CA GLY A 332 -22.09 -14.44 -32.40
C GLY A 332 -22.17 -14.33 -30.87
N ARG A 333 -22.40 -15.44 -30.16
CA ARG A 333 -22.40 -15.50 -28.69
C ARG A 333 -21.18 -16.22 -28.16
N LEU A 334 -20.66 -15.70 -27.06
CA LEU A 334 -19.53 -16.21 -26.33
C LEU A 334 -20.02 -16.90 -25.06
N ARG A 335 -19.61 -18.15 -24.88
CA ARG A 335 -19.90 -18.96 -23.72
C ARG A 335 -18.62 -19.29 -22.99
N VAL A 336 -18.50 -18.84 -21.75
CA VAL A 336 -17.37 -19.13 -20.88
C VAL A 336 -17.85 -20.00 -19.73
N THR A 337 -17.14 -21.09 -19.44
CA THR A 337 -17.38 -21.93 -18.25
C THR A 337 -16.10 -21.96 -17.43
N ALA A 338 -16.19 -21.66 -16.14
CA ALA A 338 -15.08 -21.71 -15.19
C ALA A 338 -15.45 -22.63 -14.03
N GLN A 339 -14.53 -23.45 -13.57
CA GLN A 339 -14.76 -24.39 -12.48
C GLN A 339 -13.51 -24.55 -11.59
N LEU A 340 -13.75 -24.59 -10.29
CA LEU A 340 -12.74 -24.80 -9.26
C LEU A 340 -12.76 -26.27 -8.83
N VAL A 341 -11.58 -26.91 -8.81
CA VAL A 341 -11.42 -28.33 -8.49
C VAL A 341 -10.44 -28.50 -7.33
N SER A 342 -10.78 -29.36 -6.38
CA SER A 342 -9.91 -29.79 -5.29
C SER A 342 -8.79 -30.68 -5.81
N THR A 343 -7.54 -30.39 -5.46
CA THR A 343 -6.38 -31.23 -5.84
C THR A 343 -6.15 -32.38 -4.88
N GLU A 344 -6.92 -32.46 -3.80
CA GLU A 344 -6.86 -33.57 -2.83
C GLU A 344 -7.56 -34.82 -3.37
N ASP A 345 -8.79 -34.65 -3.86
CA ASP A 345 -9.72 -35.73 -4.20
C ASP A 345 -10.30 -35.60 -5.62
N GLY A 346 -10.02 -34.50 -6.31
CA GLY A 346 -10.46 -34.27 -7.69
C GLY A 346 -11.92 -33.83 -7.80
N TYR A 347 -12.61 -33.54 -6.70
CA TYR A 347 -13.99 -33.07 -6.74
C TYR A 347 -14.08 -31.60 -7.16
N GLN A 348 -15.14 -31.28 -7.91
CA GLN A 348 -15.48 -29.91 -8.27
C GLN A 348 -16.07 -29.18 -7.05
N LEU A 349 -15.43 -28.08 -6.67
CA LEU A 349 -15.84 -27.21 -5.56
C LEU A 349 -16.82 -26.13 -6.01
N TRP A 350 -16.67 -25.63 -7.24
CA TRP A 350 -17.52 -24.58 -7.82
C TRP A 350 -17.49 -24.63 -9.34
N SER A 351 -18.57 -24.20 -9.99
CA SER A 351 -18.61 -24.00 -11.44
C SER A 351 -19.62 -22.91 -11.78
N GLN A 352 -19.27 -22.03 -12.71
CA GLN A 352 -20.17 -21.01 -13.25
C GLN A 352 -20.03 -20.89 -14.76
N ARG A 353 -21.13 -20.48 -15.39
CA ARG A 353 -21.22 -20.26 -16.82
C ARG A 353 -21.67 -18.83 -17.12
N TYR A 354 -20.99 -18.21 -18.07
CA TYR A 354 -21.26 -16.87 -18.56
C TYR A 354 -21.62 -16.96 -20.04
N ASP A 355 -22.77 -16.42 -20.42
CA ASP A 355 -23.23 -16.30 -21.80
C ASP A 355 -23.31 -14.79 -22.13
N ARG A 356 -22.59 -14.34 -23.17
CA ARG A 356 -22.47 -12.92 -23.57
C ARG A 356 -22.53 -12.75 -25.09
N ASP A 357 -23.11 -11.65 -25.56
CA ASP A 357 -23.07 -11.25 -26.97
C ASP A 357 -21.71 -10.60 -27.28
N ILE A 358 -21.11 -10.86 -28.45
CA ILE A 358 -19.68 -10.59 -28.71
C ILE A 358 -19.36 -9.14 -29.15
N ASP A 359 -20.15 -8.16 -28.74
CA ASP A 359 -20.05 -6.78 -29.23
C ASP A 359 -18.75 -6.09 -28.79
N ASP A 360 -18.35 -6.24 -27.53
CA ASP A 360 -17.06 -5.79 -27.00
C ASP A 360 -16.37 -6.91 -26.21
N ILE A 361 -15.56 -7.68 -26.94
CA ILE A 361 -14.88 -8.85 -26.40
C ILE A 361 -13.92 -8.49 -25.24
N PHE A 362 -13.29 -7.32 -25.22
CA PHE A 362 -12.36 -6.96 -24.14
C PHE A 362 -13.08 -6.53 -22.87
N SER A 363 -14.17 -5.78 -22.99
CA SER A 363 -15.01 -5.45 -21.84
C SER A 363 -15.61 -6.70 -21.18
N ILE A 364 -15.98 -7.70 -22.00
CA ILE A 364 -16.47 -9.00 -21.52
C ILE A 364 -15.38 -9.80 -20.81
N GLN A 365 -14.14 -9.76 -21.32
CA GLN A 365 -12.99 -10.42 -20.70
C GLN A 365 -12.79 -9.93 -19.27
N ASP A 366 -12.71 -8.61 -19.11
CA ASP A 366 -12.52 -7.93 -17.82
C ASP A 366 -13.65 -8.21 -16.84
N GLU A 367 -14.90 -8.13 -17.29
CA GLU A 367 -16.09 -8.39 -16.48
C GLU A 367 -16.08 -9.83 -15.95
N ILE A 368 -15.85 -10.81 -16.83
CA ILE A 368 -15.82 -12.23 -16.45
C ILE A 368 -14.65 -12.52 -15.52
N ALA A 369 -13.47 -11.96 -15.80
CA ALA A 369 -12.29 -12.18 -14.97
C ALA A 369 -12.46 -11.67 -13.54
N ARG A 370 -13.00 -10.46 -13.37
CA ARG A 370 -13.30 -9.90 -12.04
C ARG A 370 -14.37 -10.71 -11.33
N ALA A 371 -15.47 -11.04 -12.01
CA ALA A 371 -16.55 -11.84 -11.43
C ALA A 371 -16.07 -13.22 -10.95
N VAL A 372 -15.22 -13.90 -11.71
CA VAL A 372 -14.64 -15.19 -11.31
C VAL A 372 -13.66 -15.00 -10.15
N ALA A 373 -12.75 -14.02 -10.22
CA ALA A 373 -11.77 -13.77 -9.15
C ALA A 373 -12.45 -13.44 -7.81
N ASP A 374 -13.52 -12.64 -7.81
CA ASP A 374 -14.22 -12.26 -6.59
C ASP A 374 -14.99 -13.43 -5.96
N ASN A 375 -15.60 -14.30 -6.76
CA ASN A 375 -16.21 -15.55 -6.27
C ASN A 375 -15.15 -16.51 -5.71
N LEU A 376 -13.97 -16.58 -6.31
CA LEU A 376 -12.91 -17.49 -5.86
C LEU A 376 -12.20 -17.00 -4.60
N LYS A 377 -12.04 -15.69 -4.40
CA LYS A 377 -11.59 -15.11 -3.12
C LYS A 377 -12.48 -15.54 -1.96
N VAL A 378 -13.79 -15.51 -2.21
CA VAL A 378 -14.82 -15.94 -1.26
C VAL A 378 -14.68 -17.44 -0.93
N ILE A 379 -14.47 -18.29 -1.93
CA ILE A 379 -14.41 -19.75 -1.75
C ILE A 379 -13.09 -20.21 -1.08
N LEU A 380 -11.97 -19.53 -1.34
CA LEU A 380 -10.63 -20.03 -1.02
C LEU A 380 -10.03 -19.54 0.30
N LEU A 381 -10.63 -18.55 0.97
CA LEU A 381 -10.06 -17.93 2.18
C LEU A 381 -10.67 -18.44 3.50
N ASN A 382 -11.28 -19.64 3.51
CA ASN A 382 -11.88 -20.28 4.69
C ASN A 382 -12.90 -19.42 5.45
N GLY A 383 -14.04 -19.21 4.82
CA GLY A 383 -15.18 -20.02 5.20
C GLY A 383 -15.71 -20.63 3.91
N GLY A 384 -16.35 -21.79 3.96
CA GLY A 384 -17.55 -21.86 3.13
C GLY A 384 -18.35 -20.63 3.53
N ILE A 385 -18.39 -19.59 2.69
CA ILE A 385 -19.45 -18.62 2.82
C ILE A 385 -20.65 -19.47 2.43
N GLU A 386 -21.40 -19.94 3.44
CA GLU A 386 -22.83 -20.06 3.23
C GLU A 386 -23.19 -18.79 2.47
N PRO A 387 -23.58 -18.90 1.19
CA PRO A 387 -23.66 -17.75 0.32
C PRO A 387 -24.43 -16.69 1.09
N LEU A 388 -23.86 -15.47 1.21
CA LEU A 388 -24.34 -14.46 2.17
C LEU A 388 -25.86 -14.28 2.10
N THR A 389 -26.40 -14.60 0.93
CA THR A 389 -27.78 -15.01 0.71
C THR A 389 -27.82 -16.24 -0.21
N SER A 390 -28.80 -17.13 -0.04
CA SER A 390 -29.13 -18.17 -1.04
C SER A 390 -29.87 -17.62 -2.27
N ASN A 391 -30.20 -16.32 -2.29
CA ASN A 391 -30.95 -15.65 -3.35
C ASN A 391 -30.00 -14.82 -4.25
N PRO A 392 -29.70 -15.28 -5.48
CA PRO A 392 -28.78 -14.59 -6.38
C PRO A 392 -29.21 -13.15 -6.76
N GLU A 393 -30.52 -12.88 -6.80
CA GLU A 393 -31.04 -11.55 -7.10
C GLU A 393 -30.76 -10.58 -5.94
N ALA A 394 -30.98 -11.03 -4.70
CA ALA A 394 -30.62 -10.25 -3.52
C ALA A 394 -29.11 -9.99 -3.49
N TYR A 395 -28.29 -10.99 -3.84
CA TYR A 395 -26.83 -10.85 -3.90
C TYR A 395 -26.38 -9.82 -4.94
N GLU A 396 -27.00 -9.80 -6.13
CA GLU A 396 -26.70 -8.81 -7.17
C GLU A 396 -26.99 -7.38 -6.68
N TRP A 397 -28.15 -7.16 -6.04
CA TRP A 397 -28.48 -5.85 -5.45
C TRP A 397 -27.52 -5.46 -4.33
N TYR A 398 -27.11 -6.41 -3.50
CA TYR A 398 -26.08 -6.19 -2.48
C TYR A 398 -24.74 -5.75 -3.10
N LEU A 399 -24.28 -6.41 -4.17
CA LEU A 399 -23.04 -6.03 -4.86
C LEU A 399 -23.12 -4.62 -5.48
N ARG A 400 -24.28 -4.26 -6.04
CA ARG A 400 -24.52 -2.88 -6.51
C ARG A 400 -24.44 -1.87 -5.37
N GLY A 401 -25.06 -2.17 -4.22
CA GLY A 401 -24.96 -1.33 -3.03
C GLY A 401 -23.53 -1.16 -2.54
N ARG A 402 -22.75 -2.25 -2.50
CA ARG A 402 -21.32 -2.22 -2.14
C ARG A 402 -20.49 -1.39 -3.11
N HIS A 403 -20.76 -1.49 -4.42
CA HIS A 403 -20.09 -0.67 -5.42
C HIS A 403 -20.41 0.83 -5.22
N MET A 404 -21.66 1.17 -4.94
CA MET A 404 -22.02 2.55 -4.63
C MET A 404 -21.35 3.06 -3.35
N LEU A 405 -21.29 2.24 -2.29
CA LEU A 405 -20.54 2.59 -1.07
C LEU A 405 -19.05 2.82 -1.30
N SER A 406 -18.43 2.14 -2.27
CA SER A 406 -17.03 2.41 -2.63
C SER A 406 -16.81 3.82 -3.22
N GLN A 407 -17.89 4.48 -3.66
CA GLN A 407 -17.92 5.87 -4.11
C GLN A 407 -18.28 6.85 -2.97
N ARG A 408 -18.43 6.35 -1.73
CA ARG A 408 -18.70 7.11 -0.48
C ARG A 408 -19.89 8.07 -0.58
N SER A 409 -19.74 9.35 -0.23
CA SER A 409 -20.83 10.32 -0.02
C SER A 409 -21.73 10.43 -1.25
N GLU A 410 -21.16 10.53 -2.45
CA GLU A 410 -21.91 10.60 -3.73
C GLU A 410 -22.72 9.32 -4.01
N GLY A 411 -22.22 8.17 -3.56
CA GLY A 411 -22.86 6.87 -3.78
C GLY A 411 -23.78 6.42 -2.63
N SER A 412 -23.71 7.01 -1.44
CA SER A 412 -24.33 6.46 -0.23
C SER A 412 -25.85 6.49 -0.27
N GLU A 413 -26.47 7.52 -0.86
CA GLU A 413 -27.93 7.56 -1.07
C GLU A 413 -28.39 6.43 -2.00
N THR A 414 -27.67 6.21 -3.10
CA THR A 414 -27.97 5.13 -4.05
C THR A 414 -27.72 3.76 -3.42
N ALA A 415 -26.70 3.63 -2.57
CA ALA A 415 -26.42 2.41 -1.83
C ALA A 415 -27.58 2.02 -0.90
N VAL A 416 -28.20 2.99 -0.22
CA VAL A 416 -29.39 2.77 0.61
C VAL A 416 -30.49 2.08 -0.21
N GLU A 417 -30.80 2.57 -1.41
CA GLU A 417 -31.83 1.96 -2.27
C GLU A 417 -31.49 0.51 -2.65
N PHE A 418 -30.24 0.24 -3.01
CA PHE A 418 -29.81 -1.09 -3.42
C PHE A 418 -29.82 -2.09 -2.27
N PHE A 419 -29.38 -1.70 -1.07
CA PHE A 419 -29.48 -2.58 0.09
C PHE A 419 -30.92 -2.80 0.54
N GLN A 420 -31.78 -1.77 0.47
CA GLN A 420 -33.22 -1.95 0.74
C GLN A 420 -33.86 -2.94 -0.24
N ARG A 421 -33.49 -2.91 -1.53
CA ARG A 421 -33.97 -3.90 -2.51
C ARG A 421 -33.44 -5.30 -2.20
N ALA A 422 -32.16 -5.44 -1.85
CA ALA A 422 -31.58 -6.72 -1.44
C ALA A 422 -32.34 -7.32 -0.23
N ILE A 423 -32.61 -6.50 0.79
CA ILE A 423 -33.38 -6.89 1.98
C ILE A 423 -34.85 -7.23 1.65
N GLY A 424 -35.46 -6.49 0.73
CA GLY A 424 -36.83 -6.77 0.28
C GLY A 424 -36.97 -8.13 -0.42
N ILE A 425 -35.90 -8.60 -1.06
CA ILE A 425 -35.84 -9.90 -1.75
C ILE A 425 -35.44 -11.02 -0.79
N ASP A 426 -34.45 -10.77 0.08
CA ASP A 426 -34.04 -11.69 1.15
C ASP A 426 -33.98 -10.97 2.52
N PRO A 427 -35.06 -11.05 3.32
CA PRO A 427 -35.10 -10.47 4.66
C PRO A 427 -34.12 -11.09 5.67
N GLY A 428 -33.52 -12.24 5.35
CA GLY A 428 -32.50 -12.91 6.16
C GLY A 428 -31.07 -12.45 5.86
N PHE A 429 -30.87 -11.60 4.85
CA PHE A 429 -29.55 -11.24 4.33
C PHE A 429 -28.78 -10.28 5.26
N ALA A 430 -28.17 -10.81 6.31
CA ALA A 430 -27.48 -10.06 7.35
C ALA A 430 -26.48 -9.02 6.81
N ALA A 431 -25.68 -9.38 5.81
CA ALA A 431 -24.69 -8.46 5.24
C ALA A 431 -25.33 -7.26 4.50
N ALA A 432 -26.54 -7.40 3.94
CA ALA A 432 -27.26 -6.29 3.34
C ALA A 432 -27.78 -5.30 4.40
N TYR A 433 -28.19 -5.79 5.57
CA TYR A 433 -28.49 -4.93 6.72
C TYR A 433 -27.27 -4.17 7.21
N ALA A 434 -26.11 -4.82 7.34
CA ALA A 434 -24.87 -4.14 7.71
C ALA A 434 -24.43 -3.11 6.64
N GLY A 435 -24.55 -3.45 5.35
CA GLY A 435 -24.30 -2.52 4.24
C GLY A 435 -25.20 -1.29 4.29
N LEU A 436 -26.49 -1.48 4.61
CA LEU A 436 -27.44 -0.39 4.81
C LEU A 436 -27.07 0.47 6.04
N GLY A 437 -26.64 -0.15 7.13
CA GLY A 437 -26.14 0.54 8.32
C GLY A 437 -24.94 1.43 7.98
N ASN A 438 -23.96 0.89 7.24
CA ASN A 438 -22.79 1.66 6.80
C ASN A 438 -23.16 2.79 5.83
N ALA A 439 -24.14 2.60 4.95
CA ALA A 439 -24.60 3.69 4.08
C ALA A 439 -25.15 4.86 4.90
N TYR A 440 -25.93 4.59 5.95
CA TYR A 440 -26.36 5.65 6.86
C TYR A 440 -25.23 6.26 7.67
N LEU A 441 -24.21 5.47 8.05
CA LEU A 441 -23.02 5.99 8.71
C LEU A 441 -22.33 7.05 7.82
N TRP A 442 -22.09 6.73 6.55
CA TRP A 442 -21.49 7.65 5.58
C TRP A 442 -22.32 8.90 5.32
N LEU A 443 -23.64 8.76 5.22
CA LEU A 443 -24.53 9.92 5.05
C LEU A 443 -24.48 10.86 6.27
N GLY A 444 -24.29 10.32 7.47
CA GLY A 444 -24.09 11.11 8.69
C GLY A 444 -22.73 11.81 8.69
N TRP A 445 -21.67 11.08 8.34
CA TRP A 445 -20.31 11.61 8.27
C TRP A 445 -20.14 12.73 7.25
N SER A 446 -20.72 12.57 6.05
CA SER A 446 -20.68 13.59 5.01
C SER A 446 -21.70 14.71 5.22
N ASN A 447 -22.45 14.70 6.33
CA ASN A 447 -23.58 15.60 6.61
C ASN A 447 -24.66 15.66 5.51
N ALA A 448 -24.72 14.64 4.63
CA ALA A 448 -25.79 14.49 3.65
C ALA A 448 -27.13 14.16 4.33
N LEU A 449 -27.08 13.54 5.51
CA LEU A 449 -28.18 13.44 6.45
C LEU A 449 -27.76 14.02 7.82
N PRO A 450 -28.65 14.71 8.53
CA PRO A 450 -28.37 15.16 9.88
C PRO A 450 -27.96 13.99 10.80
N SER A 451 -26.94 14.20 11.64
CA SER A 451 -26.40 13.17 12.53
C SER A 451 -27.49 12.46 13.36
N ARG A 452 -28.44 13.23 13.89
CA ARG A 452 -29.61 12.73 14.65
C ARG A 452 -30.57 11.80 13.89
N GLU A 453 -30.47 11.74 12.57
CA GLU A 453 -31.24 10.84 11.73
C GLU A 453 -30.36 9.69 11.22
N ALA A 454 -29.15 10.01 10.78
CA ALA A 454 -28.22 9.08 10.16
C ALA A 454 -27.69 8.01 11.15
N PHE A 455 -27.06 8.43 12.25
CA PHE A 455 -26.40 7.52 13.19
C PHE A 455 -27.39 6.56 13.89
N PRO A 456 -28.59 7.00 14.34
CA PRO A 456 -29.59 6.07 14.87
C PRO A 456 -30.04 5.01 13.86
N LYS A 457 -30.19 5.37 12.57
CA LYS A 457 -30.50 4.40 11.51
C LYS A 457 -29.32 3.44 11.28
N ALA A 458 -28.09 3.95 11.25
CA ALA A 458 -26.89 3.13 11.12
C ALA A 458 -26.83 2.04 12.20
N ARG A 459 -27.01 2.45 13.47
CA ARG A 459 -27.08 1.54 14.62
C ARG A 459 -28.24 0.56 14.52
N GLN A 460 -29.43 1.02 14.17
CA GLN A 460 -30.60 0.16 14.00
C GLN A 460 -30.34 -0.96 12.98
N TYR A 461 -29.84 -0.64 11.79
CA TYR A 461 -29.61 -1.65 10.75
C TYR A 461 -28.41 -2.56 11.05
N ALA A 462 -27.38 -2.05 11.73
CA ALA A 462 -26.30 -2.90 12.23
C ALA A 462 -26.80 -3.88 13.31
N GLN A 463 -27.68 -3.46 14.21
CA GLN A 463 -28.32 -4.34 15.19
C GLN A 463 -29.22 -5.39 14.51
N GLU A 464 -29.97 -5.02 13.48
CA GLU A 464 -30.73 -5.97 12.65
C GLU A 464 -29.80 -6.99 11.96
N ALA A 465 -28.62 -6.57 11.49
CA ALA A 465 -27.62 -7.48 10.95
C ALA A 465 -27.16 -8.49 12.01
N LEU A 466 -26.84 -8.04 13.23
CA LEU A 466 -26.40 -8.90 14.34
C LEU A 466 -27.49 -9.85 14.87
N GLN A 467 -28.77 -9.46 14.78
CA GLN A 467 -29.88 -10.38 15.08
C GLN A 467 -29.92 -11.59 14.12
N ARG A 468 -29.41 -11.42 12.90
CA ARG A 468 -29.37 -12.47 11.86
C ARG A 468 -28.04 -13.23 11.88
N ASP A 469 -26.94 -12.50 12.04
CA ASP A 469 -25.60 -13.05 12.18
C ASP A 469 -24.81 -12.26 13.23
N SER A 470 -24.77 -12.80 14.45
CA SER A 470 -24.03 -12.24 15.58
C SER A 470 -22.50 -12.31 15.44
N THR A 471 -21.97 -12.92 14.38
CA THR A 471 -20.54 -13.03 14.12
C THR A 471 -20.05 -12.03 13.07
N LEU A 472 -20.94 -11.20 12.55
CA LEU A 472 -20.63 -10.24 11.50
C LEU A 472 -19.81 -9.06 12.07
N ALA A 473 -18.47 -9.19 12.00
CA ALA A 473 -17.51 -8.19 12.46
C ALA A 473 -17.82 -6.76 12.00
N TYR A 474 -18.25 -6.62 10.75
CA TYR A 474 -18.57 -5.33 10.14
C TYR A 474 -19.75 -4.62 10.83
N ALA A 475 -20.75 -5.36 11.31
CA ALA A 475 -21.88 -4.78 12.04
C ALA A 475 -21.47 -4.32 13.45
N HIS A 476 -20.59 -5.07 14.12
CA HIS A 476 -19.96 -4.62 15.37
C HIS A 476 -19.14 -3.34 15.16
N ALA A 477 -18.37 -3.25 14.07
CA ALA A 477 -17.62 -2.04 13.74
C ALA A 477 -18.53 -0.82 13.60
N ILE A 478 -19.63 -0.93 12.84
CA ILE A 478 -20.60 0.17 12.66
C ILE A 478 -21.21 0.62 13.99
N ILE A 479 -21.59 -0.32 14.87
CA ILE A 479 -22.12 0.02 16.20
C ILE A 479 -21.06 0.73 17.03
N GLY A 480 -19.82 0.23 17.01
CA GLY A 480 -18.67 0.87 17.63
C GLY A 480 -18.45 2.30 17.15
N SER A 481 -18.49 2.53 15.83
CA SER A 481 -18.41 3.87 15.23
C SER A 481 -19.54 4.76 15.72
N VAL A 482 -20.78 4.28 15.76
CA VAL A 482 -21.92 5.09 16.24
C VAL A 482 -21.75 5.46 17.71
N HIS A 483 -21.32 4.52 18.55
CA HIS A 483 -21.06 4.78 19.95
C HIS A 483 -19.94 5.78 20.16
N LEU A 484 -18.89 5.71 19.34
CA LEU A 484 -17.75 6.63 19.40
C LEU A 484 -18.13 8.04 18.95
N TRP A 485 -18.70 8.16 17.74
CA TRP A 485 -18.86 9.44 17.04
C TRP A 485 -20.15 10.18 17.40
N TYR A 486 -21.17 9.49 17.90
CA TYR A 486 -22.51 10.07 18.09
C TYR A 486 -23.08 9.89 19.50
N ASP A 487 -23.10 8.66 20.03
CA ASP A 487 -23.69 8.43 21.37
C ASP A 487 -22.76 8.85 22.50
N TRP A 488 -21.45 8.92 22.23
CA TRP A 488 -20.37 9.12 23.21
C TRP A 488 -20.38 8.07 24.33
N GLN A 489 -20.75 6.84 23.96
CA GLN A 489 -20.74 5.66 24.82
C GLN A 489 -19.36 5.00 24.71
N TRP A 490 -18.36 5.58 25.37
CA TRP A 490 -16.94 5.27 25.14
C TRP A 490 -16.57 3.82 25.43
N GLU A 491 -17.11 3.24 26.50
CA GLU A 491 -16.82 1.86 26.90
C GLU A 491 -17.47 0.87 25.93
N GLU A 492 -18.73 1.12 25.56
CA GLU A 492 -19.47 0.33 24.58
C GLU A 492 -18.80 0.43 23.20
N ALA A 493 -18.33 1.61 22.79
CA ALA A 493 -17.56 1.78 21.56
C ALA A 493 -16.32 0.89 21.55
N HIS A 494 -15.51 0.94 22.62
CA HIS A 494 -14.30 0.11 22.72
C HIS A 494 -14.62 -1.39 22.68
N GLN A 495 -15.65 -1.85 23.40
CA GLN A 495 -16.06 -3.25 23.41
C GLN A 495 -16.51 -3.75 22.04
N GLU A 496 -17.32 -2.97 21.33
CA GLU A 496 -17.82 -3.31 20.00
C GLU A 496 -16.71 -3.29 18.94
N LEU A 497 -15.80 -2.32 19.01
CA LEU A 497 -14.63 -2.25 18.12
C LEU A 497 -13.63 -3.39 18.38
N GLU A 498 -13.36 -3.71 19.65
CA GLU A 498 -12.53 -4.86 20.01
C GLU A 498 -13.18 -6.17 19.53
N ARG A 499 -14.52 -6.28 19.67
CA ARG A 499 -15.26 -7.42 19.15
C ARG A 499 -15.15 -7.53 17.64
N ALA A 500 -15.29 -6.43 16.91
CA ALA A 500 -15.12 -6.39 15.46
C ALA A 500 -13.72 -6.87 15.04
N ILE A 501 -12.66 -6.35 15.68
CA ILE A 501 -11.27 -6.76 15.41
C ILE A 501 -11.04 -8.23 15.75
N SER A 502 -11.64 -8.73 16.84
CA SER A 502 -11.52 -10.14 17.24
C SER A 502 -12.18 -11.10 16.25
N LEU A 503 -13.29 -10.67 15.62
CA LEU A 503 -14.04 -11.45 14.64
C LEU A 503 -13.42 -11.37 13.24
N ASN A 504 -12.93 -10.19 12.85
CA ASN A 504 -12.23 -9.96 11.59
C ASN A 504 -11.01 -9.06 11.81
N PRO A 505 -9.80 -9.64 11.98
CA PRO A 505 -8.58 -8.86 12.13
C PRO A 505 -8.18 -8.04 10.89
N SER A 506 -8.88 -8.18 9.77
CA SER A 506 -8.70 -7.40 8.54
C SER A 506 -9.73 -6.27 8.36
N GLU A 507 -10.59 -6.02 9.35
CA GLU A 507 -11.56 -4.93 9.32
C GLU A 507 -10.87 -3.57 9.59
N ALA A 508 -10.38 -2.92 8.53
CA ALA A 508 -9.55 -1.72 8.64
C ALA A 508 -10.27 -0.55 9.33
N GLY A 509 -11.58 -0.36 9.09
CA GLY A 509 -12.39 0.68 9.73
C GLY A 509 -12.44 0.55 11.26
N ALA A 510 -12.45 -0.68 11.79
CA ALA A 510 -12.44 -0.88 13.24
C ALA A 510 -11.11 -0.45 13.89
N TYR A 511 -9.98 -0.61 13.19
CA TYR A 511 -8.69 -0.10 13.67
C TYR A 511 -8.63 1.43 13.61
N LEU A 512 -9.22 2.04 12.58
CA LEU A 512 -9.33 3.50 12.45
C LEU A 512 -10.09 4.09 13.65
N ASP A 513 -11.29 3.56 13.93
CA ASP A 513 -12.11 4.01 15.06
C ASP A 513 -11.46 3.72 16.42
N MET A 514 -10.74 2.60 16.57
CA MET A 514 -9.93 2.37 17.77
C MET A 514 -8.82 3.41 17.92
N GLY A 515 -8.19 3.81 16.81
CA GLY A 515 -7.23 4.91 16.79
C GLY A 515 -7.84 6.20 17.34
N TRP A 516 -9.02 6.56 16.86
CA TRP A 516 -9.78 7.71 17.36
C TRP A 516 -10.20 7.58 18.82
N TYR A 517 -10.66 6.41 19.26
CA TYR A 517 -10.96 6.13 20.67
C TYR A 517 -9.74 6.38 21.57
N TYR A 518 -8.56 5.86 21.19
CA TYR A 518 -7.33 6.11 21.94
C TYR A 518 -6.91 7.58 21.88
N ALA A 519 -7.13 8.23 20.73
CA ALA A 519 -6.82 9.64 20.58
C ALA A 519 -7.63 10.49 21.57
N VAL A 520 -8.95 10.32 21.63
CA VAL A 520 -9.82 11.08 22.55
C VAL A 520 -9.62 10.70 24.03
N SER A 521 -9.07 9.51 24.29
CA SER A 521 -8.61 9.10 25.63
C SER A 521 -7.29 9.79 26.06
N GLY A 522 -6.66 10.56 25.18
CA GLY A 522 -5.33 11.16 25.41
C GLY A 522 -4.17 10.18 25.25
N ARG A 523 -4.42 8.97 24.73
CA ARG A 523 -3.46 7.88 24.50
C ARG A 523 -2.96 7.91 23.06
N LEU A 524 -2.20 8.95 22.72
CA LEU A 524 -1.81 9.25 21.33
C LEU A 524 -0.82 8.23 20.74
N ASP A 525 0.05 7.63 21.55
CA ASP A 525 0.96 6.58 21.08
C ASP A 525 0.17 5.33 20.64
N GLU A 526 -0.82 4.92 21.44
CA GLU A 526 -1.74 3.85 21.06
C GLU A 526 -2.57 4.23 19.82
N ALA A 527 -3.06 5.47 19.76
CA ALA A 527 -3.80 5.98 18.60
C ALA A 527 -3.00 5.82 17.30
N VAL A 528 -1.73 6.28 17.27
CA VAL A 528 -0.83 6.12 16.13
C VAL A 528 -0.68 4.64 15.76
N ALA A 529 -0.45 3.76 16.74
CA ALA A 529 -0.24 2.34 16.49
C ALA A 529 -1.48 1.66 15.86
N TYR A 530 -2.69 2.09 16.22
CA TYR A 530 -3.93 1.59 15.60
C TYR A 530 -4.15 2.18 14.20
N MET A 531 -3.86 3.46 13.99
CA MET A 531 -3.91 4.10 12.67
C MET A 531 -2.90 3.49 11.68
N GLU A 532 -1.69 3.14 12.14
CA GLU A 532 -0.70 2.42 11.33
C GLU A 532 -1.17 1.02 10.93
N LYS A 533 -1.96 0.34 11.78
CA LYS A 533 -2.58 -0.95 11.41
C LYS A 533 -3.68 -0.75 10.36
N ALA A 534 -4.53 0.27 10.52
CA ALA A 534 -5.58 0.59 9.55
C ALA A 534 -4.99 0.89 8.16
N THR A 535 -3.96 1.75 8.11
CA THR A 535 -3.24 2.06 6.86
C THR A 535 -2.41 0.90 6.32
N ALA A 536 -1.93 -0.03 7.15
CA ALA A 536 -1.26 -1.25 6.64
C ALA A 536 -2.25 -2.21 5.94
N LEU A 537 -3.51 -2.22 6.37
CA LEU A 537 -4.58 -3.01 5.76
C LEU A 537 -5.05 -2.38 4.43
N ASP A 538 -5.16 -1.05 4.37
CA ASP A 538 -5.44 -0.30 3.14
C ASP A 538 -4.48 0.90 2.95
N PRO A 539 -3.29 0.67 2.36
CA PRO A 539 -2.26 1.71 2.23
C PRO A 539 -2.61 2.86 1.29
N LEU A 540 -3.59 2.65 0.40
CA LEU A 540 -4.04 3.64 -0.58
C LEU A 540 -5.36 4.29 -0.17
N SER A 541 -5.89 3.99 1.03
CA SER A 541 -7.03 4.74 1.55
C SER A 541 -6.59 6.16 1.86
N LEU A 542 -7.11 7.13 1.10
CA LEU A 542 -6.88 8.55 1.36
C LEU A 542 -7.31 8.93 2.80
N GLU A 543 -8.49 8.49 3.20
CA GLU A 543 -9.07 8.74 4.53
C GLU A 543 -8.16 8.24 5.65
N TYR A 544 -7.70 6.99 5.58
CA TYR A 544 -6.91 6.42 6.67
C TYR A 544 -5.55 7.11 6.81
N ASN A 545 -4.98 7.56 5.69
CA ASN A 545 -3.74 8.32 5.70
C ASN A 545 -3.96 9.76 6.20
N ILE A 546 -5.10 10.37 5.90
CA ILE A 546 -5.46 11.69 6.44
C ILE A 546 -5.64 11.61 7.96
N ASP A 547 -6.39 10.62 8.45
CA ASP A 547 -6.58 10.41 9.89
C ASP A 547 -5.26 10.09 10.60
N LEU A 548 -4.41 9.24 10.02
CA LEU A 548 -3.07 9.00 10.55
C LEU A 548 -2.23 10.29 10.63
N ALA A 549 -2.27 11.12 9.58
CA ALA A 549 -1.60 12.42 9.60
C ALA A 549 -2.17 13.34 10.68
N ASP A 550 -3.49 13.32 10.89
CA ASP A 550 -4.15 14.12 11.91
C ASP A 550 -3.79 13.66 13.33
N ILE A 551 -3.74 12.35 13.58
CA ILE A 551 -3.27 11.81 14.85
C ILE A 551 -1.79 12.16 15.10
N HIS A 552 -0.91 12.07 14.09
CA HIS A 552 0.46 12.56 14.21
C HIS A 552 0.52 14.07 14.52
N ARG A 553 -0.38 14.87 13.94
CA ARG A 553 -0.51 16.30 14.25
C ARG A 553 -0.89 16.51 15.71
N MET A 554 -1.90 15.79 16.21
CA MET A 554 -2.33 15.86 17.62
C MET A 554 -1.23 15.41 18.58
N ALA A 555 -0.41 14.43 18.19
CA ALA A 555 0.78 13.98 18.91
C ALA A 555 1.95 14.99 18.90
N GLY A 556 1.84 16.07 18.12
CA GLY A 556 2.92 17.05 17.95
C GLY A 556 4.02 16.61 16.99
N GLU A 557 3.83 15.48 16.30
CA GLU A 557 4.76 14.89 15.33
C GLU A 557 4.60 15.51 13.93
N TYR A 558 4.64 16.84 13.87
CA TYR A 558 4.30 17.61 12.67
C TYR A 558 5.11 17.26 11.42
N GLY A 559 6.37 16.83 11.59
CA GLY A 559 7.20 16.37 10.47
C GLY A 559 6.62 15.14 9.79
N ARG A 560 6.14 14.18 10.59
CA ARG A 560 5.54 12.94 10.09
C ARG A 560 4.15 13.19 9.51
N ALA A 561 3.33 13.97 10.22
CA ALA A 561 2.02 14.40 9.72
C ALA A 561 2.13 15.05 8.34
N ARG A 562 3.08 15.97 8.16
CA ARG A 562 3.27 16.69 6.90
C ARG A 562 3.84 15.79 5.79
N GLU A 563 4.69 14.83 6.12
CA GLU A 563 5.19 13.82 5.16
C GLU A 563 4.02 13.04 4.55
N ILE A 564 3.09 12.57 5.39
CA ILE A 564 1.90 11.82 4.96
C ILE A 564 0.96 12.72 4.15
N GLY A 565 0.67 13.94 4.64
CA GLY A 565 -0.20 14.88 3.93
C GLY A 565 0.34 15.25 2.53
N LEU A 566 1.66 15.42 2.38
CA LEU A 566 2.28 15.67 1.07
C LEU A 566 2.17 14.47 0.14
N ALA A 567 2.36 13.25 0.66
CA ALA A 567 2.18 12.04 -0.12
C ALA A 567 0.73 11.90 -0.61
N MET A 568 -0.26 12.22 0.23
CA MET A 568 -1.67 12.20 -0.17
C MET A 568 -2.00 13.27 -1.20
N GLN A 569 -1.44 14.47 -1.09
CA GLN A 569 -1.58 15.51 -2.11
C GLN A 569 -1.00 15.08 -3.46
N GLU A 570 0.14 14.37 -3.47
CA GLU A 570 0.77 13.87 -4.69
C GLU A 570 -0.05 12.77 -5.37
N LEU A 571 -0.60 11.84 -4.57
CA LEU A 571 -1.43 10.74 -5.07
C LEU A 571 -2.83 11.18 -5.50
N TYR A 572 -3.40 12.17 -4.81
CA TYR A 572 -4.77 12.66 -5.01
C TYR A 572 -4.81 14.18 -5.24
N PRO A 573 -4.18 14.70 -6.31
CA PRO A 573 -4.01 16.15 -6.52
C PRO A 573 -5.31 16.92 -6.78
N ASN A 574 -6.42 16.20 -7.02
CA ASN A 574 -7.74 16.79 -7.25
C ASN A 574 -8.71 16.54 -6.08
N ASN A 575 -8.24 16.03 -4.94
CA ASN A 575 -9.08 15.81 -3.76
C ASN A 575 -8.88 16.92 -2.73
N SER A 576 -9.98 17.47 -2.21
CA SER A 576 -9.98 18.59 -1.26
C SER A 576 -9.37 18.24 0.09
N GLU A 577 -9.63 17.04 0.63
CA GLU A 577 -9.17 16.61 1.95
C GLU A 577 -7.64 16.51 2.03
N ALA A 578 -6.99 16.12 0.93
CA ALA A 578 -5.52 16.09 0.83
C ALA A 578 -4.88 17.48 1.01
N TYR A 579 -5.58 18.55 0.63
CA TYR A 579 -5.15 19.92 0.91
C TYR A 579 -5.58 20.38 2.29
N TRP A 580 -6.76 19.96 2.77
CA TRP A 580 -7.23 20.28 4.11
C TRP A 580 -6.23 19.81 5.18
N ILE A 581 -5.73 18.56 5.10
CA ILE A 581 -4.83 18.02 6.11
C ILE A 581 -3.51 18.81 6.20
N LEU A 582 -2.96 19.24 5.05
CA LEU A 582 -1.80 20.14 5.04
C LEU A 582 -2.13 21.50 5.68
N GLY A 583 -3.33 22.02 5.40
CA GLY A 583 -3.82 23.26 6.00
C GLY A 583 -3.92 23.18 7.52
N ILE A 584 -4.50 22.12 8.07
CA ILE A 584 -4.68 21.97 9.53
C ILE A 584 -3.36 21.73 10.26
N ILE A 585 -2.42 21.01 9.62
CA ILE A 585 -1.06 20.83 10.12
C ILE A 585 -0.33 22.18 10.19
N ASP A 586 -0.33 22.95 9.11
CA ASP A 586 0.36 24.24 9.08
C ASP A 586 -0.33 25.29 9.98
N TYR A 587 -1.66 25.22 10.13
CA TYR A 587 -2.41 26.03 11.11
C TYR A 587 -1.95 25.75 12.55
N THR A 588 -1.82 24.47 12.92
CA THR A 588 -1.39 24.07 14.27
C THR A 588 0.05 24.46 14.55
N ARG A 589 0.89 24.56 13.51
CA ARG A 589 2.27 25.07 13.58
C ARG A 589 2.36 26.60 13.56
N GLU A 590 1.22 27.29 13.57
CA GLU A 590 1.09 28.75 13.49
C GLU A 590 1.63 29.36 12.18
N ASP A 591 1.83 28.55 11.13
CA ASP A 591 2.16 29.02 9.78
C ASP A 591 0.86 29.35 9.02
N TYR A 592 0.18 30.39 9.49
CA TYR A 592 -1.12 30.80 8.97
C TYR A 592 -1.12 31.15 7.47
N PRO A 593 -0.07 31.78 6.89
CA PRO A 593 0.01 31.98 5.45
C PRO A 593 -0.01 30.66 4.64
N ALA A 594 0.75 29.65 5.07
CA ALA A 594 0.74 28.33 4.43
C ALA A 594 -0.62 27.64 4.61
N ALA A 595 -1.20 27.70 5.81
CA ALA A 595 -2.52 27.15 6.10
C ALA A 595 -3.61 27.74 5.19
N VAL A 596 -3.64 29.08 5.05
CA VAL A 596 -4.58 29.77 4.15
C VAL A 596 -4.41 29.31 2.70
N ALA A 597 -3.18 29.12 2.22
CA ALA A 597 -2.93 28.66 0.86
C ALA A 597 -3.46 27.23 0.62
N SER A 598 -3.25 26.32 1.57
CA SER A 598 -3.77 24.96 1.52
C SER A 598 -5.30 24.93 1.58
N PHE A 599 -5.92 25.65 2.52
CA PHE A 599 -7.38 25.69 2.63
C PHE A 599 -8.06 26.35 1.42
N ARG A 600 -7.45 27.35 0.78
CA ARG A 600 -7.97 27.89 -0.49
C ARG A 600 -8.02 26.85 -1.60
N ASN A 601 -7.05 25.94 -1.65
CA ASN A 601 -7.08 24.83 -2.59
C ASN A 601 -8.15 23.80 -2.22
N ALA A 602 -8.31 23.50 -0.93
CA ALA A 602 -9.39 22.62 -0.46
C ALA A 602 -10.77 23.16 -0.87
N VAL A 603 -11.06 24.44 -0.59
CA VAL A 603 -12.32 25.11 -0.99
C VAL A 603 -12.55 25.06 -2.51
N ARG A 604 -11.49 25.25 -3.30
CA ARG A 604 -11.57 25.22 -4.77
C ARG A 604 -11.89 23.81 -5.30
N LEU A 605 -11.44 22.77 -4.62
CA LEU A 605 -11.59 21.37 -5.06
C LEU A 605 -12.86 20.71 -4.51
N SER A 606 -13.43 21.23 -3.42
CA SER A 606 -14.68 20.75 -2.83
C SER A 606 -15.92 21.49 -3.33
N ASP A 607 -15.84 22.16 -4.49
CA ASP A 607 -16.93 22.98 -5.04
C ASP A 607 -17.60 23.93 -4.02
N GLU A 608 -16.78 24.56 -3.15
CA GLU A 608 -17.21 25.47 -2.08
C GLU A 608 -18.08 24.86 -0.96
N GLU A 609 -17.92 23.57 -0.65
CA GLU A 609 -18.49 22.95 0.57
C GLU A 609 -18.19 23.76 1.85
N ALA A 610 -19.21 23.86 2.73
CA ALA A 610 -19.14 24.71 3.92
C ALA A 610 -18.02 24.31 4.88
N TRP A 611 -17.71 23.01 4.97
CA TRP A 611 -16.66 22.48 5.83
C TRP A 611 -15.26 23.02 5.49
N SER A 612 -14.91 23.06 4.20
CA SER A 612 -13.65 23.65 3.74
C SER A 612 -13.61 25.17 3.98
N GLU A 613 -14.74 25.85 3.81
CA GLU A 613 -14.86 27.30 4.02
C GLU A 613 -14.70 27.71 5.49
N MET A 614 -15.20 26.91 6.43
CA MET A 614 -15.01 27.15 7.87
C MET A 614 -13.53 27.14 8.26
N HIS A 615 -12.78 26.15 7.80
CA HIS A 615 -11.34 26.06 8.05
C HIS A 615 -10.56 27.20 7.39
N LEU A 616 -10.94 27.61 6.17
CA LEU A 616 -10.37 28.79 5.53
C LEU A 616 -10.66 30.07 6.34
N ALA A 617 -11.90 30.28 6.78
CA ALA A 617 -12.27 31.45 7.59
C ALA A 617 -11.52 31.48 8.93
N MET A 618 -11.35 30.32 9.57
CA MET A 618 -10.56 30.15 10.79
C MET A 618 -9.11 30.59 10.58
N ALA A 619 -8.46 30.10 9.52
CA ALA A 619 -7.08 30.42 9.19
C ALA A 619 -6.88 31.89 8.77
N LEU A 620 -7.81 32.45 7.98
CA LEU A 620 -7.80 33.86 7.58
C LEU A 620 -7.87 34.79 8.79
N ALA A 621 -8.70 34.46 9.79
CA ALA A 621 -8.82 35.24 11.01
C ALA A 621 -7.49 35.27 11.81
N LYS A 622 -6.79 34.14 11.91
CA LYS A 622 -5.44 34.06 12.52
C LYS A 622 -4.36 34.75 11.72
N ALA A 623 -4.43 34.68 10.39
CA ALA A 623 -3.52 35.38 9.49
C ALA A 623 -3.72 36.92 9.47
N GLY A 624 -4.67 37.45 10.25
CA GLY A 624 -4.98 38.88 10.30
C GLY A 624 -5.86 39.39 9.15
N GLN A 625 -6.31 38.51 8.25
CA GLN A 625 -7.19 38.81 7.13
C GLN A 625 -8.67 38.87 7.58
N ARG A 626 -8.94 39.66 8.62
CA ARG A 626 -10.21 39.65 9.37
C ARG A 626 -11.43 40.03 8.52
N THR A 627 -11.27 40.90 7.52
CA THR A 627 -12.37 41.31 6.64
C THR A 627 -12.87 40.16 5.78
N GLU A 628 -11.95 39.38 5.20
CA GLU A 628 -12.28 38.21 4.37
C GLU A 628 -12.88 37.09 5.23
N ALA A 629 -12.29 36.82 6.39
CA ALA A 629 -12.84 35.87 7.36
C ALA A 629 -14.27 36.24 7.80
N ALA A 630 -14.55 37.52 8.07
CA ALA A 630 -15.89 37.97 8.44
C ALA A 630 -16.90 37.87 7.28
N GLN A 631 -16.45 38.01 6.03
CA GLN A 631 -17.29 37.80 4.86
C GLN A 631 -17.66 36.33 4.68
N LEU A 632 -16.69 35.42 4.82
CA LEU A 632 -16.94 33.98 4.80
C LEU A 632 -17.84 33.54 5.95
N LEU A 633 -17.61 34.03 7.18
CA LEU A 633 -18.48 33.75 8.31
C LEU A 633 -19.94 34.12 8.01
N LYS A 634 -20.18 35.30 7.41
CA LYS A 634 -21.54 35.72 7.02
C LYS A 634 -22.15 34.82 5.93
N LYS A 635 -21.33 34.30 5.00
CA LYS A 635 -21.78 33.32 3.99
C LYS A 635 -22.20 32.02 4.69
N LEU A 636 -21.36 31.50 5.59
CA LEU A 636 -21.58 30.29 6.36
C LEU A 636 -22.84 30.38 7.25
N GLU A 637 -23.05 31.50 7.93
CA GLU A 637 -24.26 31.78 8.71
C GLU A 637 -25.55 31.77 7.88
N ALA A 638 -25.46 32.02 6.57
CA ALA A 638 -26.60 31.97 5.67
C ALA A 638 -26.87 30.55 5.14
N SER A 639 -25.88 29.64 5.20
CA SER A 639 -25.98 28.28 4.67
C SER A 639 -26.98 27.42 5.46
N PRO A 640 -27.95 26.75 4.79
CA PRO A 640 -28.82 25.76 5.42
C PRO A 640 -28.04 24.57 6.01
N GLU A 641 -27.05 24.06 5.27
CA GLU A 641 -26.15 22.97 5.69
C GLU A 641 -25.54 23.25 7.07
N VAL A 642 -24.95 24.43 7.24
CA VAL A 642 -24.31 24.84 8.50
C VAL A 642 -25.30 24.87 9.67
N LYS A 643 -26.53 25.30 9.41
CA LYS A 643 -27.57 25.38 10.45
C LYS A 643 -28.13 24.02 10.84
N GLU A 644 -28.22 23.10 9.89
CA GLU A 644 -28.81 21.78 10.07
C GLU A 644 -27.83 20.78 10.67
N ALA A 645 -26.55 20.89 10.32
CA ALA A 645 -25.47 20.05 10.88
C ALA A 645 -24.88 20.60 12.20
N ALA A 646 -25.11 21.88 12.52
CA ALA A 646 -24.56 22.53 13.71
C ALA A 646 -23.04 22.31 13.87
N HIS A 647 -22.30 22.45 12.76
CA HIS A 647 -20.86 22.18 12.67
C HIS A 647 -20.04 22.80 13.81
N VAL A 648 -19.26 21.98 14.49
CA VAL A 648 -18.41 22.42 15.61
C VAL A 648 -17.35 23.43 15.15
N GLU A 649 -16.94 23.35 13.88
CA GLU A 649 -15.89 24.14 13.24
C GLU A 649 -16.24 25.63 13.05
N MET A 650 -17.50 26.02 13.26
CA MET A 650 -17.87 27.44 13.33
C MET A 650 -17.30 28.14 14.58
N ALA A 651 -17.14 27.41 15.69
CA ALA A 651 -16.71 28.01 16.95
C ALA A 651 -15.29 28.61 16.88
N PRO A 652 -14.27 27.93 16.30
CA PRO A 652 -12.96 28.54 16.05
C PRO A 652 -13.02 29.79 15.17
N VAL A 653 -13.93 29.85 14.19
CA VAL A 653 -14.11 31.04 13.32
C VAL A 653 -14.58 32.24 14.14
N TYR A 654 -15.66 32.09 14.90
CA TYR A 654 -16.17 33.14 15.79
C TYR A 654 -15.11 33.57 16.80
N TRP A 655 -14.42 32.61 17.41
CA TRP A 655 -13.40 32.85 18.42
C TRP A 655 -12.24 33.68 17.87
N ASN A 656 -11.68 33.28 16.73
CA ASN A 656 -10.55 33.97 16.10
C ASN A 656 -10.93 35.39 15.63
N LEU A 657 -12.21 35.61 15.29
CA LEU A 657 -12.74 36.95 14.99
C LEU A 657 -13.00 37.81 16.23
N GLY A 658 -12.86 37.26 17.44
CA GLY A 658 -13.04 37.95 18.72
C GLY A 658 -14.46 37.85 19.28
N GLN A 659 -15.33 37.07 18.66
CA GLN A 659 -16.73 36.86 19.07
C GLN A 659 -16.83 35.66 20.02
N LYS A 660 -16.14 35.74 21.16
CA LYS A 660 -15.97 34.60 22.09
C LYS A 660 -17.28 34.01 22.61
N GLN A 661 -18.27 34.84 22.95
CA GLN A 661 -19.56 34.33 23.44
C GLN A 661 -20.31 33.56 22.35
N ALA A 662 -20.32 34.07 21.12
CA ALA A 662 -20.94 33.38 19.98
C ALA A 662 -20.25 32.03 19.69
N ALA A 663 -18.92 31.95 19.85
CA ALA A 663 -18.20 30.69 19.72
C ALA A 663 -18.68 29.64 20.75
N LEU A 664 -18.82 30.04 22.01
CA LEU A 664 -19.28 29.14 23.09
C LEU A 664 -20.77 28.78 22.94
N ASP A 665 -21.62 29.73 22.54
CA ASP A 665 -23.03 29.47 22.21
C ASP A 665 -23.14 28.44 21.07
N TRP A 666 -22.24 28.52 20.09
CA TRP A 666 -22.21 27.57 18.99
C TRP A 666 -21.77 26.17 19.43
N LEU A 667 -20.74 26.06 20.28
CA LEU A 667 -20.32 24.77 20.84
C LEU A 667 -21.41 24.09 21.66
N GLU A 668 -22.14 24.85 22.49
CA GLU A 668 -23.27 24.31 23.25
C GLU A 668 -24.38 23.81 22.33
N ARG A 669 -24.64 24.53 21.22
CA ARG A 669 -25.55 24.05 20.19
C ARG A 669 -25.02 22.78 19.51
N SER A 670 -23.75 22.71 19.13
CA SER A 670 -23.16 21.51 18.52
C SER A 670 -23.27 20.29 19.45
N TYR A 671 -23.09 20.49 20.76
CA TYR A 671 -23.32 19.47 21.78
C TYR A 671 -24.78 19.00 21.81
N GLU A 672 -25.75 19.93 21.89
CA GLU A 672 -27.18 19.58 21.90
C GLU A 672 -27.62 18.84 20.63
N TRP A 673 -26.96 19.12 19.51
CA TRP A 673 -27.23 18.51 18.20
C TRP A 673 -26.47 17.21 17.96
N HIS A 674 -25.62 16.77 18.90
CA HIS A 674 -24.74 15.61 18.76
C HIS A 674 -23.95 15.66 17.46
N ALA A 675 -23.32 16.81 17.17
CA ALA A 675 -22.44 16.94 16.02
C ALA A 675 -21.29 15.93 16.13
N ASN A 676 -21.02 15.19 15.05
CA ASN A 676 -20.06 14.08 15.01
C ASN A 676 -18.64 14.48 15.45
N TRP A 677 -18.20 15.71 15.17
CA TRP A 677 -16.85 16.17 15.51
C TRP A 677 -16.68 16.74 16.93
N MET A 678 -17.72 16.63 17.78
CA MET A 678 -17.64 17.01 19.20
C MET A 678 -16.59 16.21 19.98
N ILE A 679 -16.20 15.04 19.49
CA ILE A 679 -15.18 14.20 20.13
C ILE A 679 -13.79 14.87 20.13
N SER A 680 -13.56 15.87 19.26
CA SER A 680 -12.29 16.57 19.13
C SER A 680 -11.96 17.51 20.31
N LEU A 681 -12.98 17.92 21.10
CA LEU A 681 -12.87 19.01 22.09
C LEU A 681 -11.72 18.85 23.09
N ARG A 682 -11.45 17.61 23.53
CA ARG A 682 -10.42 17.36 24.55
C ARG A 682 -9.02 17.49 23.99
N MET A 683 -8.76 16.91 22.83
CA MET A 683 -7.40 16.63 22.37
C MET A 683 -6.94 17.51 21.22
N ASP A 684 -7.85 17.97 20.36
CA ASP A 684 -7.43 18.74 19.18
C ASP A 684 -6.84 20.11 19.58
N PRO A 685 -5.61 20.42 19.11
CA PRO A 685 -4.99 21.73 19.29
C PRO A 685 -5.83 22.94 18.82
N ILE A 686 -6.80 22.78 17.91
CA ILE A 686 -7.65 23.91 17.49
C ILE A 686 -8.42 24.53 18.66
N TRP A 687 -8.67 23.76 19.72
CA TRP A 687 -9.39 24.20 20.91
C TRP A 687 -8.51 24.81 21.98
N ALA A 688 -7.18 24.83 21.80
CA ALA A 688 -6.21 25.18 22.84
C ALA A 688 -6.46 26.55 23.49
N GLU A 689 -6.92 27.54 22.72
CA GLU A 689 -7.23 28.88 23.24
C GLU A 689 -8.54 29.00 24.02
N MET A 690 -9.45 28.03 23.86
CA MET A 690 -10.72 27.97 24.58
C MET A 690 -10.61 27.20 25.91
N ARG A 691 -9.55 26.40 26.08
CA ARG A 691 -9.26 25.68 27.32
C ARG A 691 -9.10 26.69 28.48
N GLY A 692 -9.73 26.40 29.61
CA GLY A 692 -9.81 27.28 30.77
C GLY A 692 -11.02 28.23 30.78
N GLU A 693 -11.79 28.34 29.70
CA GLU A 693 -13.10 29.01 29.73
C GLU A 693 -14.15 28.10 30.40
N ALA A 694 -14.83 28.60 31.42
CA ALA A 694 -15.73 27.77 32.25
C ALA A 694 -16.84 27.05 31.44
N ARG A 695 -17.38 27.70 30.39
CA ARG A 695 -18.40 27.08 29.52
C ARG A 695 -17.81 25.97 28.64
N PHE A 696 -16.57 26.13 28.19
CA PHE A 696 -15.88 25.11 27.40
C PHE A 696 -15.55 23.88 28.26
N GLU A 697 -14.96 24.08 29.44
CA GLU A 697 -14.66 23.00 30.39
C GLU A 697 -15.93 22.25 30.79
N GLY A 698 -17.03 22.98 31.03
CA GLY A 698 -18.33 22.36 31.32
C GLY A 698 -18.88 21.49 30.17
N LEU A 699 -18.51 21.74 28.91
CA LEU A 699 -18.84 20.86 27.80
C LEU A 699 -17.93 19.63 27.76
N VAL A 700 -16.63 19.81 27.98
CA VAL A 700 -15.66 18.70 28.05
C VAL A 700 -16.03 17.73 29.18
N GLU A 701 -16.46 18.24 30.34
CA GLU A 701 -16.94 17.43 31.46
C GLU A 701 -18.21 16.64 31.10
N LYS A 702 -19.17 17.26 30.39
CA LYS A 702 -20.42 16.61 29.96
C LYS A 702 -20.21 15.49 28.94
N MET A 703 -19.15 15.56 28.15
CA MET A 703 -18.80 14.52 27.17
C MET A 703 -18.25 13.26 27.85
N GLU A 704 -17.88 13.32 29.13
CA GLU A 704 -17.42 12.17 29.92
C GLU A 704 -16.29 11.38 29.25
N PHE A 705 -15.35 12.06 28.59
CA PHE A 705 -14.23 11.41 27.88
C PHE A 705 -13.46 10.41 28.79
N PRO A 706 -13.00 9.27 28.24
CA PRO A 706 -12.43 8.15 29.00
C PRO A 706 -11.05 8.42 29.63
#